data_AF-A0A9P1K1G2-F1
#
_entry.id   AF-A0A9P1K1G2-F1
#
_cell.length_a   1.000
_cell.length_b   1.000
_cell.length_c   1.000
_cell.angle_alpha   90.00
_cell.angle_beta   90.00
_cell.angle_gamma   90.00
#
_symmetry.space_group_name_H-M   'P 1'
#
loop_
_entity.id
_entity.type
_entity.pdbx_description
1 polymer ?
#
loop_
_entity_poly.entity_id
_entity_poly.type
_entity_poly.pdbx_seq_one_letter_code
_entity_poly.pdbx_strand_id
1 'polypeptide(L)'
;MRERIVPSLLIGQAAVFAVLLMHLLGWLQPLDLLAYDNGLKLRARPAVDDRIVLVGAREADLAALGWPLSDGQLADLLKALSAAKPAAIGVDIYRNWPIGDGQGELERMLRENPDIVWVNRQPSEAGGAIAAPSVLATPDRIGFSDILVDPDGVVRRSLLFLEDPSGQHATALSMVMALRLLGHRGIVPQSDPEEPEHMRLGAATLRPVEATDGGYAGVDARGYQFLLDYALGPGPIRDFSVREALEGRVPAEALAGRLVFVAVTADSVKDYFRTPVDSGFAFGAVVHAQATGQLLRMALGEATPTANLPDWAELAVTVAVGLAGSLLALAMHGPLAFALLLAGGTALLTGLWFAALAQALWVPLAAPLGAWALALGLVTAFLSRRERADREALMNLFSSHVPGPVAKELWERRHLFMDGGRPRPQRLTATVLFSDVANFTPISEKMEPEELDAWLHDYMGAMVPVIQDHGGLPLRFVGDAILSVFGVPVPRETEEEIDRDAGNAVCAALAMADVLARLNEGWARQGLPPAGIRVGIYTGPMVAGSIGAPGHMEYSLTGDAVNTAARLEALAKTVGTDVPGRPCRILVGDPTWERLRGAFRSSAVGEVPLKGKDRKVGVHVILGEAGAEVPDAEVPDSGEPDADVLRLTAPPAPAPLTSGPSSTDGAGPITDSRKKGATG
;
A
#
# COMPACT_ATOMS: atom_id res chain seq x y z
N MET A 1 6.46 22.05 3.07
CA MET A 1 6.57 21.24 1.84
C MET A 1 7.88 20.43 1.78
N ARG A 2 9.06 21.07 1.93
CA ARG A 2 10.38 20.39 1.92
C ARG A 2 10.54 19.27 2.97
N GLU A 3 9.98 19.46 4.17
CA GLU A 3 10.01 18.49 5.29
C GLU A 3 9.22 17.19 5.05
N ARG A 4 8.36 17.14 4.03
CA ARG A 4 7.60 15.93 3.66
C ARG A 4 8.19 15.23 2.44
N ILE A 5 8.73 16.00 1.49
CA ILE A 5 9.24 15.46 0.22
C ILE A 5 10.52 14.66 0.43
N VAL A 6 11.51 15.21 1.14
CA VAL A 6 12.82 14.54 1.35
C VAL A 6 12.69 13.16 2.01
N PRO A 7 12.02 12.99 3.17
CA PRO A 7 11.89 11.67 3.79
C PRO A 7 11.09 10.69 2.93
N SER A 8 10.09 11.17 2.18
CA SER A 8 9.32 10.34 1.26
C SER A 8 10.18 9.79 0.13
N LEU A 9 11.01 10.63 -0.50
CA LEU A 9 11.94 10.20 -1.55
C LEU A 9 13.00 9.23 -1.01
N LEU A 10 13.49 9.43 0.21
CA LEU A 10 14.44 8.50 0.85
C LEU A 10 13.81 7.12 1.09
N ILE A 11 12.55 7.06 1.54
CA ILE A 11 11.82 5.80 1.72
C ILE A 11 11.62 5.11 0.37
N GLY A 12 11.21 5.85 -0.65
CA GLY A 12 11.09 5.34 -2.01
C GLY A 12 12.40 4.76 -2.53
N GLN A 13 13.52 5.48 -2.37
CA GLN A 13 14.82 5.01 -2.82
C GLN A 13 15.35 3.81 -2.01
N ALA A 14 15.06 3.73 -0.71
CA ALA A 14 15.37 2.56 0.10
C ALA A 14 14.59 1.33 -0.40
N ALA A 15 13.34 1.51 -0.84
CA ALA A 15 12.54 0.44 -1.44
C ALA A 15 13.16 -0.06 -2.76
N VAL A 16 13.56 0.87 -3.63
CA VAL A 16 14.26 0.55 -4.89
C VAL A 16 15.56 -0.20 -4.61
N PHE A 17 16.36 0.27 -3.66
CA PHE A 17 17.61 -0.40 -3.27
C PHE A 17 17.36 -1.83 -2.76
N ALA A 18 16.32 -2.04 -1.95
CA ALA A 18 15.95 -3.38 -1.49
C ALA A 18 15.56 -4.31 -2.66
N VAL A 19 14.80 -3.81 -3.64
CA VAL A 19 14.42 -4.57 -4.84
C VAL A 19 15.64 -4.93 -5.68
N LEU A 20 16.55 -3.98 -5.88
CA LEU A 20 17.80 -4.21 -6.60
C LEU A 20 18.68 -5.25 -5.89
N LEU A 21 18.74 -5.21 -4.56
CA LEU A 21 19.44 -6.22 -3.79
C LEU A 21 18.80 -7.62 -3.99
N MET A 22 17.46 -7.71 -3.99
CA MET A 22 16.77 -8.97 -4.29
C MET A 22 17.04 -9.48 -5.71
N HIS A 23 17.13 -8.57 -6.69
CA HIS A 23 17.47 -8.90 -8.07
C HIS A 23 18.91 -9.43 -8.17
N LEU A 24 19.89 -8.74 -7.57
CA LEU A 24 21.29 -9.16 -7.54
C LEU A 24 21.51 -10.50 -6.82
N LEU A 25 20.69 -10.79 -5.80
CA LEU A 25 20.71 -12.08 -5.09
C LEU A 25 19.95 -13.20 -5.83
N GLY A 26 19.37 -12.91 -7.01
CA GLY A 26 18.61 -13.88 -7.80
C GLY A 26 17.24 -14.25 -7.23
N TRP A 27 16.74 -13.54 -6.22
CA TRP A 27 15.44 -13.86 -5.61
C TRP A 27 14.26 -13.53 -6.55
N LEU A 28 14.48 -12.65 -7.52
CA LEU A 28 13.49 -12.29 -8.54
C LEU A 28 13.58 -13.13 -9.82
N GLN A 29 14.67 -13.87 -10.03
CA GLN A 29 14.90 -14.69 -11.23
C GLN A 29 13.73 -15.63 -11.58
N PRO A 30 13.09 -16.36 -10.63
CA PRO A 30 11.96 -17.23 -10.98
C PRO A 30 10.77 -16.47 -11.60
N LEU A 31 10.54 -15.22 -11.18
CA LEU A 31 9.46 -14.39 -11.72
C LEU A 31 9.81 -13.87 -13.12
N ASP A 32 11.07 -13.49 -13.35
CA ASP A 32 11.55 -13.03 -14.66
C ASP A 32 11.54 -14.16 -15.69
N LEU A 33 11.99 -15.36 -15.33
CA LEU A 33 11.94 -16.54 -16.20
C LEU A 33 10.50 -16.97 -16.50
N LEU A 34 9.61 -16.94 -15.51
CA LEU A 34 8.19 -17.20 -15.72
C LEU A 34 7.54 -16.16 -16.64
N ALA A 35 7.88 -14.88 -16.48
CA ALA A 35 7.42 -13.83 -17.36
C ALA A 35 7.93 -14.07 -18.79
N TYR A 36 9.23 -14.34 -18.96
CA TYR A 36 9.84 -14.65 -20.26
C TYR A 36 9.14 -15.81 -20.97
N ASP A 37 8.92 -16.93 -20.28
CA ASP A 37 8.23 -18.10 -20.85
C ASP A 37 6.82 -17.76 -21.34
N ASN A 38 6.05 -17.02 -20.54
CA ASN A 38 4.71 -16.59 -20.95
C ASN A 38 4.76 -15.58 -22.10
N GLY A 39 5.77 -14.70 -22.11
CA GLY A 39 6.01 -13.76 -23.19
C GLY A 39 6.32 -14.46 -24.52
N LEU A 40 7.19 -15.47 -24.50
CA LEU A 40 7.47 -16.33 -25.65
C LEU A 40 6.20 -17.01 -26.17
N LYS A 41 5.31 -17.44 -25.27
CA LYS A 41 4.05 -18.05 -25.68
C LYS A 41 3.11 -17.09 -26.40
N LEU A 42 3.07 -15.83 -25.97
CA LEU A 42 2.15 -14.80 -26.45
C LEU A 42 2.65 -14.08 -27.72
N ARG A 43 3.96 -14.12 -27.99
CA ARG A 43 4.55 -13.48 -29.17
C ARG A 43 4.08 -14.16 -30.46
N ALA A 44 3.94 -13.39 -31.56
CA ALA A 44 3.71 -13.95 -32.89
C ALA A 44 4.91 -14.84 -33.28
N ARG A 45 4.63 -16.11 -33.59
CA ARG A 45 5.68 -17.13 -33.68
C ARG A 45 6.06 -17.39 -35.14
N PRO A 46 7.36 -17.55 -35.45
CA PRO A 46 7.76 -18.00 -36.78
C PRO A 46 7.19 -19.40 -37.04
N ALA A 47 6.85 -19.67 -38.30
CA ALA A 47 6.50 -21.01 -38.72
C ALA A 47 7.67 -21.97 -38.44
N VAL A 48 7.34 -23.21 -38.14
CA VAL A 48 8.34 -24.28 -38.06
C VAL A 48 9.11 -24.33 -39.37
N ASP A 49 10.44 -24.44 -39.27
CA ASP A 49 11.33 -24.41 -40.43
C ASP A 49 11.09 -25.63 -41.33
N ASP A 50 10.59 -25.39 -42.54
CA ASP A 50 10.24 -26.44 -43.49
C ASP A 50 11.46 -27.12 -44.13
N ARG A 51 12.67 -26.61 -43.84
CA ARG A 51 13.96 -27.20 -44.24
C ARG A 51 14.37 -28.35 -43.32
N ILE A 52 13.63 -28.60 -42.23
CA ILE A 52 13.97 -29.61 -41.21
C ILE A 52 12.90 -30.70 -41.15
N VAL A 53 13.36 -31.94 -41.04
CA VAL A 53 12.53 -33.15 -40.94
C VAL A 53 13.04 -34.01 -39.79
N LEU A 54 12.11 -34.59 -39.04
CA LEU A 54 12.39 -35.55 -37.98
C LEU A 54 12.04 -36.96 -38.47
N VAL A 55 12.92 -37.91 -38.20
CA VAL A 55 12.71 -39.35 -38.37
C VAL A 55 12.90 -40.00 -36.99
N GLY A 56 11.80 -40.13 -36.26
CA GLY A 56 11.77 -40.59 -34.87
C GLY A 56 11.60 -42.10 -34.73
N ALA A 57 12.38 -42.73 -33.86
CA ALA A 57 12.10 -44.07 -33.37
C ALA A 57 11.03 -43.98 -32.27
N ARG A 58 9.78 -44.30 -32.61
CA ARG A 58 8.60 -44.21 -31.74
C ARG A 58 8.40 -45.49 -30.95
N GLU A 59 7.54 -45.47 -29.93
CA GLU A 59 7.21 -46.66 -29.12
C GLU A 59 6.82 -47.90 -29.97
N ALA A 60 6.02 -47.69 -31.02
CA ALA A 60 5.64 -48.77 -31.93
C ALA A 60 6.82 -49.33 -32.73
N ASP A 61 7.83 -48.49 -33.04
CA ASP A 61 9.05 -48.91 -33.73
C ASP A 61 9.95 -49.69 -32.76
N LEU A 62 10.09 -49.21 -31.52
CA LEU A 62 10.87 -49.88 -30.48
C LEU A 62 10.30 -51.26 -30.16
N ALA A 63 8.97 -51.39 -30.09
CA ALA A 63 8.29 -52.67 -29.88
C ALA A 63 8.48 -53.66 -31.04
N ALA A 64 8.62 -53.15 -32.28
CA ALA A 64 8.74 -53.98 -33.47
C ALA A 64 10.19 -54.34 -33.83
N LEU A 65 11.12 -53.39 -33.64
CA LEU A 65 12.51 -53.49 -34.09
C LEU A 65 13.49 -53.78 -32.94
N GLY A 66 13.07 -53.57 -31.69
CA GLY A 66 13.94 -53.58 -30.52
C GLY A 66 14.65 -52.24 -30.29
N TRP A 67 15.23 -52.06 -29.09
CA TRP A 67 16.04 -50.91 -28.73
C TRP A 67 17.24 -51.33 -27.88
N PRO A 68 18.46 -50.80 -28.13
CA PRO A 68 18.84 -49.92 -29.25
C PRO A 68 18.73 -50.63 -30.61
N LEU A 69 18.52 -49.86 -31.69
CA LEU A 69 18.59 -50.38 -33.07
C LEU A 69 19.97 -51.01 -33.32
N SER A 70 20.00 -52.14 -34.04
CA SER A 70 21.25 -52.78 -34.46
C SER A 70 21.98 -51.93 -35.51
N ASP A 71 23.28 -52.16 -35.67
CA ASP A 71 24.09 -51.41 -36.62
C ASP A 71 23.63 -51.66 -38.07
N GLY A 72 23.18 -52.88 -38.40
CA GLY A 72 22.56 -53.21 -39.68
C GLY A 72 21.25 -52.46 -39.92
N GLN A 73 20.36 -52.38 -38.90
CA GLN A 73 19.13 -51.59 -39.00
C GLN A 73 19.42 -50.09 -39.21
N LEU A 74 20.43 -49.54 -38.52
CA LEU A 74 20.87 -48.16 -38.72
C LEU A 74 21.47 -47.97 -40.13
N ALA A 75 22.26 -48.92 -40.63
CA ALA A 75 22.82 -48.86 -41.97
C ALA A 75 21.73 -48.85 -43.05
N ASP A 76 20.72 -49.71 -42.92
CA ASP A 76 19.57 -49.76 -43.83
C ASP A 76 18.73 -48.49 -43.77
N LEU A 77 18.49 -47.96 -42.57
CA LEU A 77 17.80 -46.69 -42.38
C LEU A 77 18.54 -45.55 -43.07
N LEU A 78 19.83 -45.41 -42.81
CA LEU A 78 20.66 -44.36 -43.41
C LEU A 78 20.73 -44.51 -44.92
N LYS A 79 20.78 -45.74 -45.44
CA LYS A 79 20.74 -46.01 -46.87
C LYS A 79 19.41 -45.56 -47.50
N ALA A 80 18.29 -45.86 -46.85
CA ALA A 80 16.98 -45.43 -47.30
C ALA A 80 16.84 -43.89 -47.31
N LEU A 81 17.32 -43.22 -46.26
CA LEU A 81 17.28 -41.76 -46.16
C LEU A 81 18.23 -41.09 -47.16
N SER A 82 19.47 -41.58 -47.29
CA SER A 82 20.47 -41.04 -48.23
C SER A 82 20.03 -41.16 -49.69
N ALA A 83 19.20 -42.15 -50.05
CA ALA A 83 18.69 -42.31 -51.42
C ALA A 83 17.87 -41.09 -51.90
N ALA A 84 17.24 -40.36 -50.98
CA ALA A 84 16.50 -39.14 -51.28
C ALA A 84 17.38 -37.88 -51.42
N LYS A 85 18.70 -37.99 -51.18
CA LYS A 85 19.67 -36.87 -51.21
C LYS A 85 19.26 -35.69 -50.30
N PRO A 86 19.15 -35.91 -48.98
CA PRO A 86 18.99 -34.81 -48.02
C PRO A 86 20.23 -33.90 -48.03
N ALA A 87 20.10 -32.69 -47.49
CA ALA A 87 21.24 -31.79 -47.31
C ALA A 87 22.21 -32.31 -46.24
N ALA A 88 21.69 -32.91 -45.17
CA ALA A 88 22.46 -33.65 -44.18
C ALA A 88 21.55 -34.57 -43.38
N ILE A 89 22.14 -35.62 -42.80
CA ILE A 89 21.47 -36.52 -41.86
C ILE A 89 22.20 -36.42 -40.52
N GLY A 90 21.54 -35.84 -39.51
CA GLY A 90 22.02 -35.75 -38.14
C GLY A 90 21.48 -36.90 -37.31
N VAL A 91 22.35 -37.79 -36.83
CA VAL A 91 21.95 -38.95 -36.03
C VAL A 91 22.18 -38.67 -34.56
N ASP A 92 21.10 -38.42 -33.83
CA ASP A 92 21.05 -38.19 -32.39
C ASP A 92 20.79 -39.50 -31.63
N ILE A 93 21.67 -40.47 -31.87
CA ILE A 93 21.68 -41.77 -31.22
C ILE A 93 23.12 -42.09 -30.87
N TYR A 94 23.43 -42.21 -29.58
CA TYR A 94 24.77 -42.59 -29.15
C TYR A 94 25.17 -43.97 -29.67
N ARG A 95 26.38 -44.05 -30.22
CA ARG A 95 26.93 -45.29 -30.79
C ARG A 95 28.45 -45.36 -30.63
N ASN A 96 28.90 -45.53 -29.39
CA ASN A 96 30.31 -45.68 -29.04
C ASN A 96 30.83 -47.13 -29.13
N TRP A 97 29.94 -48.13 -29.16
CA TRP A 97 30.27 -49.53 -29.38
C TRP A 97 29.30 -50.15 -30.40
N PRO A 98 29.71 -51.23 -31.09
CA PRO A 98 28.82 -51.95 -32.01
C PRO A 98 27.63 -52.59 -31.30
N ILE A 99 26.46 -52.63 -31.94
CA ILE A 99 25.27 -53.29 -31.40
C ILE A 99 24.66 -54.22 -32.45
N GLY A 100 24.50 -55.50 -32.07
CA GLY A 100 23.98 -56.53 -32.95
C GLY A 100 24.89 -56.77 -34.16
N ASP A 101 24.28 -57.17 -35.27
CA ASP A 101 24.99 -57.41 -36.53
C ASP A 101 25.04 -56.15 -37.40
N GLY A 102 25.94 -56.12 -38.37
CA GLY A 102 25.99 -55.12 -39.44
C GLY A 102 26.89 -53.90 -39.22
N GLN A 103 27.79 -53.96 -38.24
CA GLN A 103 28.79 -52.91 -37.99
C GLN A 103 29.58 -52.54 -39.25
N GLY A 104 30.02 -53.53 -40.03
CA GLY A 104 30.78 -53.29 -41.26
C GLY A 104 29.97 -52.57 -42.35
N GLU A 105 28.65 -52.78 -42.41
CA GLU A 105 27.77 -52.01 -43.30
C GLU A 105 27.59 -50.57 -42.80
N LEU A 106 27.38 -50.38 -41.50
CA LEU A 106 27.24 -49.05 -40.91
C LEU A 106 28.53 -48.22 -41.11
N GLU A 107 29.69 -48.79 -40.82
CA GLU A 107 30.98 -48.11 -41.05
C GLU A 107 31.24 -47.81 -42.53
N ARG A 108 30.76 -48.65 -43.45
CA ARG A 108 30.81 -48.37 -44.89
C ARG A 108 29.89 -47.21 -45.25
N MET A 109 28.65 -47.22 -44.77
CA MET A 109 27.70 -46.13 -44.96
C MET A 109 28.25 -44.80 -44.46
N LEU A 110 28.86 -44.78 -43.28
CA LEU A 110 29.49 -43.59 -42.70
C LEU A 110 30.70 -43.10 -43.50
N ARG A 111 31.48 -43.99 -44.13
CA ARG A 111 32.59 -43.59 -45.01
C ARG A 111 32.13 -43.05 -46.35
N GLU A 112 31.12 -43.68 -46.95
CA GLU A 112 30.65 -43.36 -48.30
C GLU A 112 29.72 -42.13 -48.35
N ASN A 113 29.10 -41.76 -47.23
CA ASN A 113 28.14 -40.66 -47.16
C ASN A 113 28.67 -39.53 -46.26
N PRO A 114 29.33 -38.50 -46.82
CA PRO A 114 29.92 -37.40 -46.04
C PRO A 114 28.88 -36.49 -45.38
N ASP A 115 27.63 -36.54 -45.84
CA ASP A 115 26.51 -35.72 -45.34
C ASP A 115 25.90 -36.26 -44.04
N ILE A 116 26.39 -37.40 -43.54
CA ILE A 116 26.00 -37.96 -42.25
C ILE A 116 26.85 -37.32 -41.15
N VAL A 117 26.15 -36.71 -40.20
CA VAL A 117 26.66 -36.10 -38.97
C VAL A 117 26.20 -36.96 -37.79
N TRP A 118 27.08 -37.24 -36.85
CA TRP A 118 26.76 -38.11 -35.70
C TRP A 118 27.02 -37.40 -34.37
N VAL A 119 26.23 -37.76 -33.35
CA VAL A 119 26.40 -37.15 -32.03
C VAL A 119 27.52 -37.73 -31.19
N ASN A 120 28.16 -36.86 -30.41
CA ASN A 120 28.90 -37.24 -29.21
C ASN A 120 28.28 -36.57 -27.98
N ARG A 121 28.79 -36.91 -26.79
CA ARG A 121 28.47 -36.24 -25.53
C ARG A 121 29.74 -35.71 -24.90
N GLN A 122 29.73 -34.45 -24.51
CA GLN A 122 30.84 -33.83 -23.80
C GLN A 122 30.90 -34.29 -22.33
N PRO A 123 32.09 -34.36 -21.72
CA PRO A 123 32.19 -34.64 -20.30
C PRO A 123 31.55 -33.50 -19.49
N SER A 124 30.78 -33.86 -18.46
CA SER A 124 30.11 -32.90 -17.57
C SER A 124 30.23 -33.36 -16.11
N GLU A 125 29.92 -32.49 -15.15
CA GLU A 125 29.89 -32.86 -13.72
C GLU A 125 28.86 -33.98 -13.44
N ALA A 126 27.80 -34.06 -14.23
CA ALA A 126 26.72 -35.03 -14.09
C ALA A 126 26.91 -36.34 -14.88
N GLY A 127 27.95 -36.46 -15.71
CA GLY A 127 28.17 -37.66 -16.52
C GLY A 127 29.39 -37.64 -17.43
N GLY A 128 29.87 -38.83 -17.79
CA GLY A 128 31.05 -39.01 -18.64
C GLY A 128 30.81 -38.71 -20.12
N ALA A 129 31.91 -38.52 -20.85
CA ALA A 129 31.90 -38.33 -22.29
C ALA A 129 31.47 -39.61 -23.04
N ILE A 130 30.75 -39.44 -24.14
CA ILE A 130 30.40 -40.53 -25.06
C ILE A 130 30.95 -40.19 -26.43
N ALA A 131 31.84 -41.03 -26.97
CA ALA A 131 32.42 -40.82 -28.28
C ALA A 131 31.43 -41.15 -29.41
N ALA A 132 31.59 -40.47 -30.55
CA ALA A 132 30.95 -40.85 -31.81
C ALA A 132 31.60 -42.14 -32.38
N PRO A 133 30.98 -42.81 -33.37
CA PRO A 133 31.59 -43.94 -34.06
C PRO A 133 33.02 -43.63 -34.54
N SER A 134 33.99 -44.47 -34.20
CA SER A 134 35.42 -44.25 -34.45
C SER A 134 35.79 -44.08 -35.92
N VAL A 135 34.95 -44.57 -36.83
CA VAL A 135 35.08 -44.38 -38.29
C VAL A 135 34.94 -42.91 -38.72
N LEU A 136 34.23 -42.09 -37.92
CA LEU A 136 34.12 -40.66 -38.11
C LEU A 136 35.34 -40.00 -37.45
N ALA A 137 36.41 -39.83 -38.21
CA ALA A 137 37.63 -39.16 -37.75
C ALA A 137 37.59 -37.62 -37.95
N THR A 138 36.55 -37.10 -38.60
CA THR A 138 36.47 -35.71 -39.06
C THR A 138 35.58 -34.87 -38.13
N PRO A 139 36.11 -33.80 -37.49
CA PRO A 139 35.34 -32.99 -36.54
C PRO A 139 34.09 -32.32 -37.13
N ASP A 140 34.08 -32.00 -38.43
CA ASP A 140 32.94 -31.38 -39.11
C ASP A 140 31.73 -32.31 -39.28
N ARG A 141 31.91 -33.60 -38.99
CA ARG A 141 30.88 -34.65 -39.05
C ARG A 141 30.45 -35.14 -37.67
N ILE A 142 30.93 -34.49 -36.61
CA ILE A 142 30.60 -34.81 -35.23
C ILE A 142 30.05 -33.55 -34.57
N GLY A 143 28.87 -33.66 -33.95
CA GLY A 143 28.29 -32.58 -33.17
C GLY A 143 27.89 -33.05 -31.78
N PHE A 144 28.19 -32.29 -30.73
CA PHE A 144 27.74 -32.70 -29.40
C PHE A 144 26.24 -32.46 -29.22
N SER A 145 25.60 -33.31 -28.41
CA SER A 145 24.14 -33.33 -28.17
C SER A 145 23.75 -32.81 -26.79
N ASP A 146 24.70 -32.30 -26.01
CA ASP A 146 24.48 -31.76 -24.68
C ASP A 146 23.44 -30.63 -24.67
N ILE A 147 22.41 -30.80 -23.83
CA ILE A 147 21.31 -29.83 -23.65
C ILE A 147 21.47 -29.13 -22.31
N LEU A 148 21.40 -27.80 -22.34
CA LEU A 148 21.43 -26.97 -21.15
C LEU A 148 20.05 -26.91 -20.50
N VAL A 149 19.99 -27.34 -19.23
CA VAL A 149 18.78 -27.30 -18.42
C VAL A 149 18.96 -26.22 -17.35
N ASP A 150 18.06 -25.24 -17.32
CA ASP A 150 18.09 -24.19 -16.29
C ASP A 150 17.75 -24.75 -14.89
N PRO A 151 18.04 -24.03 -13.80
CA PRO A 151 17.79 -24.52 -12.43
C PRO A 151 16.34 -24.93 -12.12
N ASP A 152 15.38 -24.41 -12.88
CA ASP A 152 13.94 -24.75 -12.76
C ASP A 152 13.51 -25.92 -13.66
N GLY A 153 14.47 -26.57 -14.32
CA GLY A 153 14.27 -27.74 -15.17
C GLY A 153 13.88 -27.43 -16.62
N VAL A 154 13.80 -26.15 -17.01
CA VAL A 154 13.34 -25.73 -18.34
C VAL A 154 14.53 -25.44 -19.27
N VAL A 155 14.42 -25.85 -20.52
CA VAL A 155 15.42 -25.61 -21.56
C VAL A 155 15.13 -24.29 -22.29
N ARG A 156 15.89 -23.24 -21.96
CA ARG A 156 15.78 -21.91 -22.59
C ARG A 156 17.00 -21.52 -23.41
N ARG A 157 18.09 -22.28 -23.31
CA ARG A 157 19.39 -21.98 -23.90
C ARG A 157 19.90 -23.18 -24.68
N SER A 158 20.70 -22.91 -25.70
CA SER A 158 21.43 -23.93 -26.44
C SER A 158 22.88 -23.50 -26.61
N LEU A 159 23.76 -24.49 -26.75
CA LEU A 159 25.17 -24.29 -27.05
C LEU A 159 25.40 -24.24 -28.56
N LEU A 160 26.44 -23.51 -28.97
CA LEU A 160 27.03 -23.53 -30.31
C LEU A 160 28.41 -24.20 -30.28
N PHE A 161 29.22 -23.83 -29.28
CA PHE A 161 30.57 -24.35 -29.09
C PHE A 161 30.85 -24.62 -27.62
N LEU A 162 31.65 -25.64 -27.38
CA LEU A 162 32.27 -25.93 -26.09
C LEU A 162 33.76 -26.10 -26.31
N GLU A 163 34.56 -25.74 -25.31
CA GLU A 163 35.96 -26.12 -25.29
C GLU A 163 36.08 -27.48 -24.58
N ASP A 164 36.65 -28.46 -25.26
CA ASP A 164 36.89 -29.77 -24.68
C ASP A 164 38.10 -29.72 -23.71
N PRO A 165 38.30 -30.74 -22.85
CA PRO A 165 39.44 -30.77 -21.92
C PRO A 165 40.83 -30.77 -22.59
N SER A 166 40.90 -30.96 -23.91
CA SER A 166 42.14 -30.93 -24.71
C SER A 166 42.40 -29.57 -25.36
N GLY A 167 41.52 -28.58 -25.14
CA GLY A 167 41.59 -27.24 -25.73
C GLY A 167 41.09 -27.17 -27.17
N GLN A 168 40.40 -28.22 -27.66
CA GLN A 168 39.77 -28.21 -28.97
C GLN A 168 38.31 -27.77 -28.84
N HIS A 169 37.84 -26.98 -29.81
CA HIS A 169 36.46 -26.53 -29.85
C HIS A 169 35.57 -27.66 -30.38
N ALA A 170 34.70 -28.18 -29.52
CA ALA A 170 33.59 -29.02 -29.93
C ALA A 170 32.45 -28.13 -30.45
N THR A 171 31.76 -28.57 -31.49
CA THR A 171 30.62 -27.84 -32.09
C THR A 171 29.32 -28.59 -31.78
N ALA A 172 28.25 -27.87 -31.45
CA ALA A 172 26.95 -28.47 -31.17
C ALA A 172 26.35 -29.11 -32.43
N LEU A 173 25.60 -30.19 -32.28
CA LEU A 173 24.86 -30.84 -33.38
C LEU A 173 24.03 -29.82 -34.17
N SER A 174 23.32 -28.95 -33.45
CA SER A 174 22.45 -27.95 -34.06
C SER A 174 23.20 -26.99 -35.00
N MET A 175 24.42 -26.61 -34.61
CA MET A 175 25.31 -25.74 -35.38
C MET A 175 25.95 -26.48 -36.56
N VAL A 176 26.46 -27.70 -36.36
CA VAL A 176 27.00 -28.52 -37.46
C VAL A 176 25.95 -28.72 -38.56
N MET A 177 24.72 -29.06 -38.16
CA MET A 177 23.60 -29.25 -39.08
C MET A 177 23.22 -27.96 -39.81
N ALA A 178 23.20 -26.81 -39.12
CA ALA A 178 22.95 -25.51 -39.76
C ALA A 178 24.03 -25.19 -40.80
N LEU A 179 25.31 -25.42 -40.48
CA LEU A 179 26.44 -25.16 -41.37
C LEU A 179 26.44 -26.04 -42.62
N ARG A 180 25.84 -27.24 -42.59
CA ARG A 180 25.69 -28.07 -43.80
C ARG A 180 24.86 -27.35 -44.87
N LEU A 181 23.79 -26.67 -44.48
CA LEU A 181 22.95 -25.92 -45.42
C LEU A 181 23.54 -24.54 -45.73
N LEU A 182 24.06 -23.84 -44.72
CA LEU A 182 24.62 -22.49 -44.85
C LEU A 182 25.94 -22.46 -45.63
N GLY A 183 26.79 -23.48 -45.49
CA GLY A 183 28.07 -23.59 -46.16
C GLY A 183 27.93 -23.62 -47.69
N HIS A 184 26.88 -24.27 -48.22
CA HIS A 184 26.57 -24.23 -49.65
C HIS A 184 26.23 -22.82 -50.17
N ARG A 185 25.86 -21.90 -49.28
CA ARG A 185 25.62 -20.48 -49.58
C ARG A 185 26.84 -19.60 -49.27
N GLY A 186 27.98 -20.18 -48.90
CA GLY A 186 29.18 -19.46 -48.51
C GLY A 186 29.07 -18.77 -47.14
N ILE A 187 28.07 -19.14 -46.32
CA ILE A 187 27.87 -18.60 -44.99
C ILE A 187 28.62 -19.50 -44.01
N VAL A 188 29.63 -18.93 -43.34
CA VAL A 188 30.43 -19.60 -42.31
C VAL A 188 30.52 -18.71 -41.07
N PRO A 189 30.81 -19.29 -39.88
CA PRO A 189 31.09 -18.52 -38.69
C PRO A 189 32.32 -17.64 -38.88
N GLN A 190 32.22 -16.37 -38.51
CA GLN A 190 33.33 -15.42 -38.57
C GLN A 190 33.19 -14.40 -37.44
N SER A 191 34.27 -13.69 -37.10
CA SER A 191 34.18 -12.54 -36.19
C SER A 191 33.33 -11.43 -36.82
N ASP A 192 32.50 -10.78 -36.01
CA ASP A 192 31.73 -9.64 -36.48
C ASP A 192 32.65 -8.44 -36.78
N PRO A 193 32.49 -7.75 -37.93
CA PRO A 193 33.31 -6.57 -38.25
C PRO A 193 33.12 -5.38 -37.29
N GLU A 194 31.92 -5.21 -36.73
CA GLU A 194 31.58 -4.11 -35.81
C GLU A 194 31.82 -4.51 -34.35
N GLU A 195 31.66 -5.80 -34.04
CA GLU A 195 31.84 -6.37 -32.69
C GLU A 195 32.78 -7.61 -32.74
N PRO A 196 34.10 -7.43 -32.92
CA PRO A 196 35.05 -8.53 -33.18
C PRO A 196 35.07 -9.66 -32.14
N GLU A 197 34.64 -9.37 -30.92
CA GLU A 197 34.45 -10.30 -29.79
C GLU A 197 33.25 -11.25 -29.98
N HIS A 198 32.34 -10.94 -30.90
CA HIS A 198 31.12 -11.68 -31.15
C HIS A 198 31.16 -12.41 -32.49
N MET A 199 30.39 -13.49 -32.57
CA MET A 199 30.35 -14.31 -33.78
C MET A 199 29.25 -13.81 -34.70
N ARG A 200 29.61 -13.53 -35.94
CA ARG A 200 28.67 -13.32 -37.03
C ARG A 200 28.42 -14.62 -37.79
N LEU A 201 27.16 -14.94 -37.97
CA LEU A 201 26.68 -16.01 -38.83
C LEU A 201 25.75 -15.40 -39.89
N GLY A 202 26.26 -15.20 -41.10
CA GLY A 202 25.50 -14.60 -42.20
C GLY A 202 25.04 -13.17 -41.89
N ALA A 203 23.72 -12.99 -41.79
CA ALA A 203 23.08 -11.70 -41.48
C ALA A 203 23.00 -11.37 -39.97
N ALA A 204 23.25 -12.34 -39.08
CA ALA A 204 23.07 -12.17 -37.64
C ALA A 204 24.39 -12.18 -36.88
N THR A 205 24.50 -11.27 -35.91
CA THR A 205 25.52 -11.28 -34.86
C THR A 205 24.95 -12.01 -33.65
N LEU A 206 25.54 -13.14 -33.29
CA LEU A 206 25.16 -13.92 -32.12
C LEU A 206 26.03 -13.46 -30.97
N ARG A 207 25.40 -12.98 -29.90
CA ARG A 207 26.08 -12.63 -28.66
C ARG A 207 25.95 -13.82 -27.68
N PRO A 208 27.03 -14.22 -27.00
CA PRO A 208 26.95 -15.28 -26.02
C PRO A 208 26.09 -14.82 -24.83
N VAL A 209 25.32 -15.74 -24.25
CA VAL A 209 24.58 -15.45 -23.00
C VAL A 209 25.58 -15.31 -21.86
N GLU A 210 25.52 -14.17 -21.17
CA GLU A 210 26.30 -13.91 -19.97
C GLU A 210 25.59 -14.39 -18.70
N ALA A 211 26.33 -14.53 -17.59
CA ALA A 211 25.81 -15.10 -16.34
C ALA A 211 24.65 -14.30 -15.72
N THR A 212 24.55 -13.00 -16.03
CA THR A 212 23.56 -12.04 -15.50
C THR A 212 22.60 -11.51 -16.56
N ASP A 213 22.62 -12.07 -17.76
CA ASP A 213 21.80 -11.58 -18.88
C ASP A 213 20.30 -11.72 -18.58
N GLY A 214 19.57 -10.61 -18.75
CA GLY A 214 18.13 -10.54 -18.62
C GLY A 214 17.64 -10.91 -17.21
N GLY A 215 16.96 -12.05 -17.09
CA GLY A 215 16.42 -12.53 -15.81
C GLY A 215 17.36 -13.43 -15.00
N TYR A 216 18.54 -13.76 -15.52
CA TYR A 216 19.47 -14.68 -14.85
C TYR A 216 20.31 -13.97 -13.77
N ALA A 217 20.61 -14.68 -12.68
CA ALA A 217 21.45 -14.21 -11.60
C ALA A 217 22.55 -15.21 -11.25
N GLY A 218 23.53 -15.37 -12.15
CA GLY A 218 24.66 -16.27 -11.97
C GLY A 218 24.47 -17.65 -12.60
N VAL A 219 23.88 -17.70 -13.81
CA VAL A 219 23.73 -18.95 -14.55
C VAL A 219 25.08 -19.45 -15.11
N ASP A 220 25.26 -20.76 -15.28
CA ASP A 220 26.46 -21.30 -15.96
C ASP A 220 26.48 -20.85 -17.42
N ALA A 221 27.36 -19.89 -17.72
CA ALA A 221 27.57 -19.28 -19.03
C ALA A 221 28.78 -19.87 -19.78
N ARG A 222 29.31 -21.04 -19.37
CA ARG A 222 30.43 -21.68 -20.08
C ARG A 222 30.07 -22.11 -21.50
N GLY A 223 31.02 -21.97 -22.41
CA GLY A 223 30.80 -22.23 -23.83
C GLY A 223 30.05 -21.09 -24.52
N TYR A 224 29.87 -21.22 -25.82
CA TYR A 224 29.16 -20.21 -26.60
C TYR A 224 27.67 -20.53 -26.61
N GLN A 225 26.89 -19.84 -25.78
CA GLN A 225 25.46 -20.10 -25.57
C GLN A 225 24.57 -19.04 -26.20
N PHE A 226 23.35 -19.39 -26.59
CA PHE A 226 22.34 -18.45 -27.06
C PHE A 226 20.94 -18.81 -26.54
N LEU A 227 20.05 -17.82 -26.48
CA LEU A 227 18.65 -18.01 -26.09
C LEU A 227 17.86 -18.70 -27.21
N LEU A 228 17.11 -19.74 -26.83
CA LEU A 228 16.21 -20.45 -27.72
C LEU A 228 14.92 -19.65 -27.94
N ASP A 229 14.58 -19.49 -29.21
CA ASP A 229 13.33 -18.94 -29.72
C ASP A 229 12.57 -20.04 -30.47
N TYR A 230 11.77 -20.78 -29.71
CA TYR A 230 11.00 -21.91 -30.21
C TYR A 230 10.00 -21.47 -31.28
N ALA A 231 10.12 -22.03 -32.48
CA ALA A 231 9.16 -21.81 -33.55
C ALA A 231 7.91 -22.66 -33.28
N LEU A 232 6.77 -21.99 -33.04
CA LEU A 232 5.50 -22.66 -32.76
C LEU A 232 4.35 -22.04 -33.58
N GLY A 233 4.67 -21.59 -34.79
CA GLY A 233 3.68 -21.29 -35.82
C GLY A 233 2.89 -22.54 -36.25
N PRO A 234 1.97 -22.41 -37.23
CA PRO A 234 1.06 -23.49 -37.59
C PRO A 234 1.78 -24.72 -38.17
N GLY A 235 1.51 -25.89 -37.57
CA GLY A 235 1.97 -27.21 -38.01
C GLY A 235 3.17 -27.73 -37.20
N PRO A 236 3.19 -29.04 -36.84
CA PRO A 236 4.36 -29.64 -36.20
C PRO A 236 5.54 -29.72 -37.18
N ILE A 237 6.75 -29.91 -36.64
CA ILE A 237 7.90 -30.38 -37.45
C ILE A 237 7.44 -31.63 -38.21
N ARG A 238 7.78 -31.72 -39.50
CA ARG A 238 7.48 -32.90 -40.31
C ARG A 238 8.15 -34.11 -39.66
N ASP A 239 7.35 -35.06 -39.22
CA ASP A 239 7.79 -36.17 -38.39
C ASP A 239 7.35 -37.52 -39.01
N PHE A 240 8.34 -38.36 -39.32
CA PHE A 240 8.16 -39.71 -39.84
C PHE A 240 8.75 -40.73 -38.86
N SER A 241 8.21 -41.95 -38.85
CA SER A 241 8.80 -43.03 -38.05
C SER A 241 10.01 -43.68 -38.73
N VAL A 242 10.92 -44.24 -37.94
CA VAL A 242 12.03 -45.07 -38.47
C VAL A 242 11.52 -46.22 -39.32
N ARG A 243 10.41 -46.86 -38.92
CA ARG A 243 9.81 -47.94 -39.70
C ARG A 243 9.27 -47.47 -41.06
N GLU A 244 8.65 -46.28 -41.11
CA GLU A 244 8.23 -45.68 -42.39
C GLU A 244 9.42 -45.45 -43.32
N ALA A 245 10.55 -45.01 -42.78
CA ALA A 245 11.76 -44.80 -43.57
C ALA A 245 12.35 -46.14 -44.08
N LEU A 246 12.43 -47.16 -43.22
CA LEU A 246 12.90 -48.50 -43.59
C LEU A 246 12.02 -49.19 -44.64
N GLU A 247 10.71 -48.99 -44.55
CA GLU A 247 9.73 -49.55 -45.51
C GLU A 247 9.62 -48.72 -46.81
N GLY A 248 10.38 -47.62 -46.94
CA GLY A 248 10.34 -46.75 -48.12
C GLY A 248 9.03 -45.97 -48.27
N ARG A 249 8.29 -45.76 -47.17
CA ARG A 249 7.00 -45.03 -47.16
C ARG A 249 7.15 -43.53 -46.98
N VAL A 250 8.35 -43.03 -46.68
CA VAL A 250 8.63 -41.60 -46.60
C VAL A 250 8.79 -41.03 -48.01
N PRO A 251 8.01 -40.01 -48.41
CA PRO A 251 8.15 -39.41 -49.74
C PRO A 251 9.54 -38.81 -49.95
N ALA A 252 10.21 -39.12 -51.06
CA ALA A 252 11.55 -38.61 -51.34
C ALA A 252 11.59 -37.06 -51.38
N GLU A 253 10.54 -36.44 -51.90
CA GLU A 253 10.34 -34.98 -51.90
C GLU A 253 10.22 -34.36 -50.50
N ALA A 254 9.86 -35.15 -49.49
CA ALA A 254 9.85 -34.71 -48.11
C ALA A 254 11.27 -34.64 -47.52
N LEU A 255 12.25 -35.37 -48.07
CA LEU A 255 13.62 -35.46 -47.56
C LEU A 255 14.64 -34.69 -48.42
N ALA A 256 14.42 -34.61 -49.73
CA ALA A 256 15.37 -34.04 -50.68
C ALA A 256 15.76 -32.60 -50.32
N GLY A 257 17.07 -32.34 -50.21
CA GLY A 257 17.63 -31.03 -49.88
C GLY A 257 17.32 -30.50 -48.48
N ARG A 258 16.76 -31.33 -47.58
CA ARG A 258 16.42 -30.96 -46.20
C ARG A 258 17.41 -31.53 -45.18
N LEU A 259 17.42 -30.95 -43.99
CA LEU A 259 18.12 -31.46 -42.83
C LEU A 259 17.25 -32.52 -42.16
N VAL A 260 17.75 -33.74 -42.05
CA VAL A 260 17.03 -34.87 -41.47
C VAL A 260 17.63 -35.21 -40.12
N PHE A 261 16.84 -35.16 -39.05
CA PHE A 261 17.25 -35.61 -37.73
C PHE A 261 16.73 -37.02 -37.47
N VAL A 262 17.62 -37.96 -37.17
CA VAL A 262 17.29 -39.34 -36.79
C VAL A 262 17.52 -39.49 -35.30
N ALA A 263 16.46 -39.77 -34.54
CA ALA A 263 16.52 -39.78 -33.09
C ALA A 263 15.47 -40.68 -32.45
N VAL A 264 15.52 -40.84 -31.13
CA VAL A 264 14.47 -41.52 -30.38
C VAL A 264 13.40 -40.54 -29.96
N THR A 265 12.15 -40.87 -30.25
CA THR A 265 10.98 -40.07 -29.88
C THR A 265 9.97 -40.97 -29.17
N ALA A 266 10.45 -41.69 -28.16
CA ALA A 266 9.72 -42.69 -27.39
C ALA A 266 9.85 -42.40 -25.90
N ASP A 267 8.73 -42.40 -25.18
CA ASP A 267 8.65 -42.03 -23.76
C ASP A 267 9.50 -42.97 -22.88
N SER A 268 9.64 -44.24 -23.28
CA SER A 268 10.42 -45.27 -22.59
C SER A 268 11.93 -44.99 -22.52
N VAL A 269 12.48 -44.21 -23.46
CA VAL A 269 13.92 -43.88 -23.54
C VAL A 269 14.26 -42.58 -22.80
N LYS A 270 13.24 -41.85 -22.30
CA LYS A 270 13.37 -40.66 -21.44
C LYS A 270 14.33 -39.57 -21.96
N ASP A 271 14.28 -39.30 -23.26
CA ASP A 271 15.00 -38.18 -23.89
C ASP A 271 14.06 -36.98 -24.11
N TYR A 272 13.34 -36.55 -23.08
CA TYR A 272 12.43 -35.41 -23.16
C TYR A 272 12.70 -34.39 -22.04
N PHE A 273 12.62 -33.12 -22.41
CA PHE A 273 13.00 -31.99 -21.57
C PHE A 273 11.83 -31.04 -21.41
N ARG A 274 11.76 -30.36 -20.26
CA ARG A 274 10.76 -29.32 -20.06
C ARG A 274 11.12 -28.11 -20.92
N THR A 275 10.14 -27.56 -21.62
CA THR A 275 10.34 -26.40 -22.50
C THR A 275 9.30 -25.31 -22.22
N PRO A 276 9.56 -24.05 -22.58
CA PRO A 276 8.62 -22.94 -22.40
C PRO A 276 7.32 -23.04 -23.22
N VAL A 277 7.04 -24.13 -23.94
CA VAL A 277 6.03 -24.18 -25.01
C VAL A 277 4.84 -25.09 -24.69
N ASP A 278 3.81 -25.15 -25.56
CA ASP A 278 2.43 -25.57 -25.20
C ASP A 278 2.25 -27.02 -24.69
N SER A 279 3.15 -27.95 -25.02
CA SER A 279 3.16 -29.32 -24.43
C SER A 279 3.89 -29.37 -23.08
N GLY A 280 4.62 -28.33 -22.72
CA GLY A 280 5.53 -28.27 -21.58
C GLY A 280 6.77 -29.16 -21.70
N PHE A 281 6.82 -30.06 -22.69
CA PHE A 281 7.89 -31.02 -22.92
C PHE A 281 8.19 -31.19 -24.42
N ALA A 282 9.48 -31.41 -24.75
CA ALA A 282 9.93 -31.75 -26.10
C ALA A 282 11.06 -32.79 -26.04
N PHE A 283 11.14 -33.68 -27.03
CA PHE A 283 12.27 -34.61 -27.17
C PHE A 283 13.58 -33.86 -27.45
N GLY A 284 14.74 -34.40 -27.03
CA GLY A 284 16.05 -33.78 -27.24
C GLY A 284 16.30 -33.41 -28.70
N ALA A 285 15.98 -34.32 -29.62
CA ALA A 285 16.08 -34.07 -31.05
C ALA A 285 15.17 -32.94 -31.56
N VAL A 286 14.00 -32.73 -30.94
CA VAL A 286 13.12 -31.59 -31.27
C VAL A 286 13.77 -30.29 -30.83
N VAL A 287 14.44 -30.27 -29.67
CA VAL A 287 15.20 -29.10 -29.20
C VAL A 287 16.34 -28.78 -30.18
N HIS A 288 17.11 -29.79 -30.60
CA HIS A 288 18.19 -29.62 -31.59
C HIS A 288 17.66 -29.12 -32.93
N ALA A 289 16.56 -29.69 -33.43
CA ALA A 289 15.91 -29.25 -34.66
C ALA A 289 15.42 -27.80 -34.58
N GLN A 290 14.83 -27.39 -33.46
CA GLN A 290 14.39 -26.01 -33.22
C GLN A 290 15.58 -25.04 -33.16
N ALA A 291 16.65 -25.42 -32.47
CA ALA A 291 17.90 -24.66 -32.40
C ALA A 291 18.52 -24.48 -33.81
N THR A 292 18.60 -25.55 -34.61
CA THR A 292 19.06 -25.47 -36.01
C THR A 292 18.18 -24.55 -36.84
N GLY A 293 16.86 -24.70 -36.75
CA GLY A 293 15.93 -23.84 -37.50
C GLY A 293 16.07 -22.38 -37.12
N GLN A 294 16.25 -22.07 -35.83
CA GLN A 294 16.52 -20.71 -35.38
C GLN A 294 17.83 -20.18 -35.96
N LEU A 295 18.91 -20.96 -35.96
CA LEU A 295 20.20 -20.57 -36.55
C LEU A 295 20.08 -20.29 -38.04
N LEU A 296 19.34 -21.11 -38.80
CA LEU A 296 19.09 -20.89 -40.22
C LEU A 296 18.33 -19.58 -40.46
N ARG A 297 17.24 -19.35 -39.71
CA ARG A 297 16.45 -18.11 -39.83
C ARG A 297 17.29 -16.88 -39.52
N MET A 298 18.08 -16.92 -38.44
CA MET A 298 18.96 -15.82 -38.06
C MET A 298 20.04 -15.57 -39.12
N ALA A 299 20.72 -16.62 -39.58
CA ALA A 299 21.78 -16.52 -40.57
C ALA A 299 21.31 -15.94 -41.92
N LEU A 300 20.06 -16.22 -42.28
CA LEU A 300 19.45 -15.78 -43.53
C LEU A 300 18.70 -14.44 -43.41
N GLY A 301 18.69 -13.82 -42.23
CA GLY A 301 17.99 -12.54 -41.99
C GLY A 301 16.47 -12.67 -41.90
N GLU A 302 15.96 -13.88 -41.70
CA GLU A 302 14.54 -14.19 -41.51
C GLU A 302 14.09 -13.98 -40.04
N ALA A 303 15.04 -13.95 -39.10
CA ALA A 303 14.80 -13.70 -37.69
C ALA A 303 15.95 -12.91 -37.04
N THR A 304 15.63 -12.15 -35.99
CA THR A 304 16.61 -11.41 -35.17
C THR A 304 16.93 -12.20 -33.91
N PRO A 305 18.21 -12.33 -33.51
CA PRO A 305 18.58 -12.90 -32.22
C PRO A 305 17.95 -12.12 -31.06
N THR A 306 17.54 -12.81 -30.00
CA THR A 306 17.08 -12.15 -28.78
C THR A 306 18.25 -11.44 -28.11
N ALA A 307 18.16 -10.13 -27.96
CA ALA A 307 19.13 -9.29 -27.27
C ALA A 307 18.67 -9.01 -25.84
N ASN A 308 19.63 -8.69 -24.97
CA ASN A 308 19.40 -8.24 -23.59
C ASN A 308 19.82 -6.78 -23.45
N LEU A 309 19.31 -6.10 -22.43
CA LEU A 309 19.88 -4.82 -22.01
C LEU A 309 21.17 -5.07 -21.24
N PRO A 310 22.16 -4.16 -21.34
CA PRO A 310 23.31 -4.23 -20.45
C PRO A 310 22.89 -3.95 -19.01
N ASP A 311 23.53 -4.61 -18.04
CA ASP A 311 23.18 -4.54 -16.60
C ASP A 311 22.96 -3.12 -16.07
N TRP A 312 23.78 -2.16 -16.51
CA TRP A 312 23.66 -0.76 -16.08
C TRP A 312 22.35 -0.11 -16.55
N ALA A 313 21.87 -0.49 -17.74
CA ALA A 313 20.63 0.03 -18.31
C ALA A 313 19.41 -0.57 -17.61
N GLU A 314 19.47 -1.86 -17.26
CA GLU A 314 18.44 -2.52 -16.45
C GLU A 314 18.32 -1.90 -15.05
N LEU A 315 19.46 -1.61 -14.41
CA LEU A 315 19.53 -0.86 -13.17
C LEU A 315 18.92 0.54 -13.32
N ALA A 316 19.29 1.27 -14.38
CA ALA A 316 18.78 2.60 -14.64
C ALA A 316 17.26 2.63 -14.84
N VAL A 317 16.71 1.67 -15.59
CA VAL A 317 15.26 1.50 -15.79
C VAL A 317 14.56 1.24 -14.45
N THR A 318 15.08 0.32 -13.64
CA THR A 318 14.49 -0.01 -12.34
C THR A 318 14.48 1.20 -11.39
N VAL A 319 15.58 1.96 -11.34
CA VAL A 319 15.67 3.19 -10.55
C VAL A 319 14.71 4.26 -11.06
N ALA A 320 14.64 4.46 -12.38
CA ALA A 320 13.74 5.45 -12.98
C ALA A 320 12.26 5.14 -12.70
N VAL A 321 11.86 3.86 -12.80
CA VAL A 321 10.50 3.41 -12.49
C VAL A 321 10.15 3.58 -11.01
N GLY A 322 11.07 3.23 -10.11
CA GLY A 322 10.88 3.44 -8.67
C GLY A 322 10.82 4.93 -8.28
N LEU A 323 11.63 5.77 -8.92
CA LEU A 323 11.56 7.23 -8.75
C LEU A 323 10.23 7.79 -9.25
N ALA A 324 9.74 7.33 -10.41
CA ALA A 324 8.44 7.71 -10.93
C ALA A 324 7.31 7.31 -9.96
N GLY A 325 7.34 6.10 -9.40
CA GLY A 325 6.41 5.66 -8.37
C GLY A 325 6.43 6.54 -7.12
N SER A 326 7.62 6.92 -6.67
CA SER A 326 7.81 7.83 -5.52
C SER A 326 7.25 9.22 -5.79
N LEU A 327 7.51 9.79 -6.98
CA LEU A 327 7.03 11.12 -7.36
C LEU A 327 5.51 11.14 -7.53
N LEU A 328 4.92 10.11 -8.13
CA LEU A 328 3.47 9.99 -8.29
C LEU A 328 2.77 9.80 -6.93
N ALA A 329 3.40 9.11 -5.98
CA ALA A 329 2.90 9.02 -4.61
C ALA A 329 2.78 10.37 -3.89
N LEU A 330 3.65 11.33 -4.21
CA LEU A 330 3.58 12.69 -3.65
C LEU A 330 2.38 13.49 -4.17
N ALA A 331 1.87 13.17 -5.36
CA ALA A 331 0.78 13.87 -6.00
C ALA A 331 -0.61 13.28 -5.69
N MET A 332 -0.66 12.03 -5.18
CA MET A 332 -1.93 11.33 -4.98
C MET A 332 -2.62 11.67 -3.65
N HIS A 333 -3.96 11.60 -3.66
CA HIS A 333 -4.78 11.73 -2.45
C HIS A 333 -5.86 10.65 -2.45
N GLY A 334 -5.89 9.82 -1.41
CA GLY A 334 -6.92 8.80 -1.18
C GLY A 334 -6.65 7.42 -1.80
N PRO A 335 -7.41 6.39 -1.34
CA PRO A 335 -7.13 4.98 -1.65
C PRO A 335 -7.48 4.56 -3.09
N LEU A 336 -8.48 5.19 -3.71
CA LEU A 336 -8.86 4.87 -5.10
C LEU A 336 -7.77 5.33 -6.09
N ALA A 337 -7.20 6.51 -5.88
CA ALA A 337 -6.09 7.02 -6.69
C ALA A 337 -4.86 6.09 -6.60
N PHE A 338 -4.55 5.61 -5.40
CA PHE A 338 -3.50 4.60 -5.20
C PHE A 338 -3.76 3.32 -6.01
N ALA A 339 -4.97 2.76 -5.90
CA ALA A 339 -5.32 1.53 -6.61
C ALA A 339 -5.26 1.69 -8.14
N LEU A 340 -5.77 2.80 -8.67
CA LEU A 340 -5.75 3.11 -10.10
C LEU A 340 -4.32 3.32 -10.61
N LEU A 341 -3.48 4.05 -9.86
CA LEU A 341 -2.08 4.23 -10.23
C LEU A 341 -1.33 2.91 -10.19
N LEU A 342 -1.43 2.13 -9.11
CA LEU A 342 -0.77 0.83 -9.01
C LEU A 342 -1.14 -0.07 -10.19
N ALA A 343 -2.45 -0.24 -10.46
CA ALA A 343 -2.93 -1.07 -11.55
C ALA A 343 -2.52 -0.54 -12.93
N GLY A 344 -2.69 0.76 -13.17
CA GLY A 344 -2.33 1.40 -14.44
C GLY A 344 -0.83 1.35 -14.73
N GLY A 345 0.01 1.60 -13.72
CA GLY A 345 1.46 1.52 -13.83
C GLY A 345 1.94 0.10 -14.08
N THR A 346 1.39 -0.89 -13.36
CA THR A 346 1.69 -2.31 -13.61
C THR A 346 1.30 -2.71 -15.03
N ALA A 347 0.08 -2.36 -15.48
CA ALA A 347 -0.37 -2.66 -16.84
C ALA A 347 0.51 -2.01 -17.92
N LEU A 348 0.92 -0.75 -17.72
CA LEU A 348 1.82 -0.04 -18.62
C LEU A 348 3.19 -0.72 -18.69
N LEU A 349 3.80 -1.03 -17.55
CA LEU A 349 5.12 -1.66 -17.47
C LEU A 349 5.12 -3.05 -18.12
N THR A 350 4.10 -3.87 -17.84
CA THR A 350 3.93 -5.18 -18.50
C THR A 350 3.70 -5.02 -20.00
N GLY A 351 2.93 -4.01 -20.44
CA GLY A 351 2.73 -3.73 -21.86
C GLY A 351 4.00 -3.31 -22.59
N LEU A 352 4.82 -2.44 -21.98
CA LEU A 352 6.11 -2.00 -22.51
C LEU A 352 7.11 -3.16 -22.57
N TRP A 353 7.16 -3.98 -21.52
CA TRP A 353 7.96 -5.19 -21.50
C TRP A 353 7.57 -6.16 -22.62
N PHE A 354 6.28 -6.41 -22.82
CA PHE A 354 5.82 -7.28 -23.89
C PHE A 354 6.15 -6.72 -25.28
N ALA A 355 6.04 -5.39 -25.45
CA ALA A 355 6.43 -4.73 -26.70
C ALA A 355 7.94 -4.83 -26.98
N ALA A 356 8.79 -4.74 -25.96
CA ALA A 356 10.24 -4.97 -26.09
C ALA A 356 10.53 -6.42 -26.50
N LEU A 357 9.92 -7.39 -25.82
CA LEU A 357 10.09 -8.81 -26.13
C LEU A 357 9.58 -9.18 -27.54
N ALA A 358 8.52 -8.52 -28.00
CA ALA A 358 8.01 -8.66 -29.36
C ALA A 358 9.02 -8.18 -30.42
N GLN A 359 9.94 -7.29 -30.05
CA GLN A 359 11.07 -6.84 -30.88
C GLN A 359 12.37 -7.61 -30.59
N ALA A 360 12.27 -8.79 -29.98
CA ALA A 360 13.41 -9.62 -29.57
C ALA A 360 14.37 -8.92 -28.59
N LEU A 361 13.88 -7.98 -27.77
CA LEU A 361 14.61 -7.41 -26.65
C LEU A 361 14.05 -7.96 -25.34
N TRP A 362 14.82 -8.79 -24.64
CA TRP A 362 14.45 -9.27 -23.31
C TRP A 362 14.95 -8.30 -22.23
N VAL A 363 14.02 -7.88 -21.37
CA VAL A 363 14.27 -7.04 -20.20
C VAL A 363 13.64 -7.71 -18.99
N PRO A 364 14.32 -7.77 -17.82
CA PRO A 364 13.72 -8.28 -16.60
C PRO A 364 12.55 -7.39 -16.15
N LEU A 365 11.42 -8.02 -15.84
CA LEU A 365 10.16 -7.35 -15.49
C LEU A 365 9.96 -7.24 -13.98
N ALA A 366 10.44 -8.22 -13.22
CA ALA A 366 10.17 -8.35 -11.79
C ALA A 366 10.77 -7.20 -10.99
N ALA A 367 12.01 -6.79 -11.28
CA ALA A 367 12.66 -5.68 -10.59
C ALA A 367 11.96 -4.32 -10.84
N PRO A 368 11.68 -3.89 -12.10
CA PRO A 368 10.90 -2.68 -12.34
C PRO A 368 9.50 -2.69 -11.69
N LEU A 369 8.76 -3.80 -11.77
CA LEU A 369 7.44 -3.92 -11.14
C LEU A 369 7.53 -3.88 -9.61
N GLY A 370 8.52 -4.55 -9.02
CA GLY A 370 8.76 -4.52 -7.58
C GLY A 370 9.11 -3.12 -7.09
N ALA A 371 10.00 -2.42 -7.82
CA ALA A 371 10.38 -1.04 -7.54
C ALA A 371 9.17 -0.09 -7.62
N TRP A 372 8.34 -0.23 -8.67
CA TRP A 372 7.09 0.49 -8.83
C TRP A 372 6.15 0.29 -7.63
N ALA A 373 5.81 -0.96 -7.32
CA ALA A 373 4.80 -1.29 -6.32
C ALA A 373 5.27 -0.94 -4.89
N LEU A 374 6.51 -1.27 -4.54
CA LEU A 374 7.04 -1.02 -3.20
C LEU A 374 7.29 0.46 -2.95
N ALA A 375 7.86 1.19 -3.90
CA ALA A 375 8.06 2.63 -3.73
C ALA A 375 6.71 3.37 -3.62
N LEU A 376 5.77 3.09 -4.53
CA LEU A 376 4.43 3.67 -4.49
C LEU A 376 3.71 3.36 -3.17
N GLY A 377 3.74 2.09 -2.73
CA GLY A 377 3.09 1.62 -1.52
C GLY A 377 3.68 2.22 -0.24
N LEU A 378 5.01 2.15 -0.06
CA LEU A 378 5.68 2.62 1.15
C LEU A 378 5.60 4.14 1.30
N VAL A 379 5.76 4.90 0.22
CA VAL A 379 5.62 6.37 0.26
C VAL A 379 4.18 6.76 0.59
N THR A 380 3.18 6.13 -0.04
CA THR A 380 1.77 6.39 0.25
C THR A 380 1.43 6.04 1.71
N ALA A 381 1.91 4.91 2.21
CA ALA A 381 1.71 4.51 3.60
C ALA A 381 2.36 5.49 4.58
N PHE A 382 3.58 5.96 4.30
CA PHE A 382 4.26 6.97 5.12
C PHE A 382 3.48 8.28 5.18
N LEU A 383 3.05 8.80 4.02
CA LEU A 383 2.26 10.04 3.94
C LEU A 383 0.93 9.89 4.69
N SER A 384 0.22 8.78 4.50
CA SER A 384 -1.06 8.53 5.18
C SER A 384 -0.91 8.41 6.70
N ARG A 385 0.15 7.75 7.19
CA ARG A 385 0.44 7.68 8.64
C ARG A 385 0.73 9.07 9.22
N ARG A 386 1.50 9.89 8.51
CA ARG A 386 1.84 11.24 8.96
C ARG A 386 0.63 12.16 8.96
N GLU A 387 -0.24 12.05 7.95
CA GLU A 387 -1.50 12.79 7.91
C GLU A 387 -2.43 12.41 9.08
N ARG A 388 -2.49 11.12 9.44
CA ARG A 388 -3.24 10.66 10.63
C ARG A 388 -2.63 11.17 11.93
N ALA A 389 -1.31 11.09 12.08
CA ALA A 389 -0.62 11.58 13.27
C ALA A 389 -0.78 13.11 13.45
N ASP A 390 -0.65 13.89 12.37
CA ASP A 390 -0.88 15.33 12.39
C ASP A 390 -2.34 15.64 12.78
N ARG A 391 -3.30 14.85 12.29
CA ARG A 391 -4.73 14.98 12.66
C ARG A 391 -4.98 14.64 14.13
N GLU A 392 -4.40 13.56 14.65
CA GLU A 392 -4.52 13.16 16.05
C GLU A 392 -3.87 14.19 16.99
N ALA A 393 -2.67 14.67 16.66
CA ALA A 393 -1.97 15.71 17.43
C ALA A 393 -2.80 17.00 17.51
N LEU A 394 -3.39 17.42 16.38
CA LEU A 394 -4.31 18.56 16.37
C LEU A 394 -5.54 18.30 17.27
N MET A 395 -6.17 17.11 17.19
CA MET A 395 -7.32 16.78 18.05
C MET A 395 -6.99 16.75 19.54
N ASN A 396 -5.79 16.29 19.91
CA ASN A 396 -5.34 16.28 21.30
C ASN A 396 -5.07 17.68 21.84
N LEU A 397 -4.57 18.61 21.00
CA LEU A 397 -4.39 20.01 21.37
C LEU A 397 -5.73 20.74 21.59
N PHE A 398 -6.79 20.38 20.86
CA PHE A 398 -8.13 20.96 21.08
C PHE A 398 -8.85 20.34 22.29
N SER A 399 -8.69 19.03 22.53
CA SER A 399 -9.40 18.30 23.60
C SER A 399 -8.91 18.62 25.01
N SER A 400 -7.73 19.25 25.16
CA SER A 400 -7.17 19.62 26.47
C SER A 400 -7.78 20.90 27.06
N HIS A 401 -8.58 21.64 26.28
CA HIS A 401 -9.10 22.96 26.69
C HIS A 401 -10.58 23.17 26.35
N VAL A 402 -11.27 22.14 25.84
CA VAL A 402 -12.68 22.16 25.45
C VAL A 402 -13.32 20.82 25.84
N PRO A 403 -14.46 20.79 26.56
CA PRO A 403 -15.15 19.54 26.89
C PRO A 403 -15.38 18.65 25.66
N GLY A 404 -15.13 17.35 25.77
CA GLY A 404 -15.12 16.39 24.65
C GLY A 404 -16.31 16.48 23.67
N PRO A 405 -17.56 16.66 24.14
CA PRO A 405 -18.72 16.85 23.26
C PRO A 405 -18.63 18.11 22.37
N VAL A 406 -18.08 19.20 22.89
CA VAL A 406 -17.91 20.47 22.16
C VAL A 406 -16.78 20.38 21.16
N ALA A 407 -15.66 19.73 21.51
CA ALA A 407 -14.53 19.53 20.59
C ALA A 407 -14.96 18.72 19.35
N LYS A 408 -15.77 17.68 19.55
CA LYS A 408 -16.30 16.85 18.46
C LYS A 408 -17.25 17.63 17.55
N GLU A 409 -18.23 18.35 18.12
CA GLU A 409 -19.21 19.11 17.35
C GLU A 409 -18.56 20.29 16.59
N LEU A 410 -17.61 21.00 17.23
CA LEU A 410 -16.82 22.05 16.59
C LEU A 410 -15.99 21.52 15.42
N TRP A 411 -15.48 20.29 15.50
CA TRP A 411 -14.69 19.67 14.43
C TRP A 411 -15.56 19.27 13.24
N GLU A 412 -16.67 18.58 13.51
CA GLU A 412 -17.62 18.15 12.48
C GLU A 412 -18.16 19.36 11.70
N ARG A 413 -18.38 20.48 12.40
CA ARG A 413 -18.90 21.72 11.83
C ARG A 413 -17.86 22.84 11.72
N ARG A 414 -16.57 22.52 11.59
CA ARG A 414 -15.45 23.50 11.65
C ARG A 414 -15.59 24.73 10.73
N HIS A 415 -16.28 24.59 9.60
CA HIS A 415 -16.53 25.67 8.64
C HIS A 415 -17.50 26.75 9.18
N LEU A 416 -18.34 26.41 10.16
CA LEU A 416 -19.24 27.35 10.83
C LEU A 416 -18.53 28.12 11.96
N PHE A 417 -17.49 27.54 12.54
CA PHE A 417 -16.86 28.03 13.77
C PHE A 417 -15.48 28.65 13.56
N MET A 418 -14.79 28.41 12.44
CA MET A 418 -13.39 28.83 12.25
C MET A 418 -13.23 29.86 11.13
N ASP A 419 -12.54 30.97 11.43
CA ASP A 419 -12.05 31.95 10.45
C ASP A 419 -10.58 32.29 10.78
N GLY A 420 -9.68 32.17 9.79
CA GLY A 420 -8.24 32.46 9.97
C GLY A 420 -7.54 31.69 11.11
N GLY A 421 -8.06 30.52 11.52
CA GLY A 421 -7.51 29.73 12.63
C GLY A 421 -7.98 30.13 14.03
N ARG A 422 -9.03 30.97 14.15
CA ARG A 422 -9.64 31.35 15.44
C ARG A 422 -11.15 31.03 15.46
N PRO A 423 -11.72 30.64 16.61
CA PRO A 423 -13.15 30.48 16.77
C PRO A 423 -13.88 31.82 16.60
N ARG A 424 -14.87 31.88 15.70
CA ARG A 424 -15.66 33.08 15.43
C ARG A 424 -16.64 33.33 16.60
N PRO A 425 -16.76 34.57 17.13
CA PRO A 425 -17.83 34.89 18.06
C PRO A 425 -19.19 34.71 17.39
N GLN A 426 -20.04 33.88 17.99
CA GLN A 426 -21.39 33.62 17.51
C GLN A 426 -22.41 34.15 18.50
N ARG A 427 -23.32 35.02 18.02
CA ARG A 427 -24.48 35.44 18.80
C ARG A 427 -25.52 34.32 18.75
N LEU A 428 -25.92 33.83 19.92
CA LEU A 428 -26.92 32.76 20.07
C LEU A 428 -27.83 33.05 21.25
N THR A 429 -28.99 32.39 21.28
CA THR A 429 -29.87 32.34 22.46
C THR A 429 -29.66 30.99 23.12
N ALA A 430 -29.36 31.01 24.42
CA ALA A 430 -29.15 29.80 25.21
C ALA A 430 -29.78 29.97 26.60
N THR A 431 -30.00 28.84 27.27
CA THR A 431 -30.46 28.80 28.66
C THR A 431 -29.28 28.50 29.56
N VAL A 432 -29.02 29.41 30.50
CA VAL A 432 -27.95 29.29 31.49
C VAL A 432 -28.53 28.76 32.79
N LEU A 433 -27.91 27.72 33.33
CA LEU A 433 -28.15 27.20 34.68
C LEU A 433 -26.91 27.47 35.51
N PHE A 434 -27.08 28.22 36.59
CA PHE A 434 -26.04 28.45 37.58
C PHE A 434 -26.48 27.78 38.88
N SER A 435 -25.71 26.81 39.37
CA SER A 435 -25.99 26.16 40.66
C SER A 435 -24.85 26.40 41.64
N ASP A 436 -25.19 26.68 42.89
CA ASP A 436 -24.22 26.91 43.97
C ASP A 436 -24.65 26.15 45.23
N VAL A 437 -23.68 25.71 46.04
CA VAL A 437 -24.01 24.93 47.25
C VAL A 437 -24.50 25.86 48.35
N ALA A 438 -25.61 25.49 48.98
CA ALA A 438 -26.17 26.21 50.10
C ALA A 438 -25.37 25.93 51.37
N ASN A 439 -25.06 26.99 52.12
CA ASN A 439 -24.27 26.93 53.35
C ASN A 439 -22.87 26.31 53.18
N PHE A 440 -22.25 26.42 51.99
CA PHE A 440 -20.91 25.91 51.73
C PHE A 440 -19.85 26.48 52.69
N THR A 441 -19.84 27.81 52.92
CA THR A 441 -18.83 28.43 53.79
C THR A 441 -18.81 27.86 55.22
N PRO A 442 -19.96 27.78 55.94
CA PRO A 442 -20.01 27.09 57.23
C PRO A 442 -19.63 25.60 57.20
N ILE A 443 -19.81 24.90 56.08
CA ILE A 443 -19.42 23.49 55.92
C ILE A 443 -17.89 23.41 55.75
N SER A 444 -17.31 24.24 54.87
CA SER A 444 -15.88 24.30 54.59
C SER A 444 -15.03 24.71 55.79
N GLU A 445 -15.57 25.53 56.70
CA GLU A 445 -14.87 25.94 57.93
C GLU A 445 -14.80 24.83 58.99
N LYS A 446 -15.63 23.78 58.86
CA LYS A 446 -15.77 22.70 59.84
C LYS A 446 -15.24 21.34 59.38
N MET A 447 -14.88 21.22 58.10
CA MET A 447 -14.31 20.02 57.50
C MET A 447 -12.81 20.16 57.31
N GLU A 448 -12.08 19.04 57.43
CA GLU A 448 -10.68 19.00 56.99
C GLU A 448 -10.60 19.14 55.45
N PRO A 449 -9.55 19.79 54.90
CA PRO A 449 -9.46 20.08 53.47
C PRO A 449 -9.60 18.86 52.54
N GLU A 450 -9.03 17.71 52.91
CA GLU A 450 -9.11 16.47 52.15
C GLU A 450 -10.53 15.88 52.14
N GLU A 451 -11.25 16.00 53.25
CA GLU A 451 -12.65 15.55 53.36
C GLU A 451 -13.59 16.49 52.60
N LEU A 452 -13.32 17.80 52.63
CA LEU A 452 -14.05 18.80 51.85
C LEU A 452 -13.86 18.59 50.35
N ASP A 453 -12.64 18.29 49.89
CA ASP A 453 -12.35 18.00 48.48
C ASP A 453 -13.09 16.74 48.01
N ALA A 454 -13.04 15.65 48.80
CA ALA A 454 -13.77 14.42 48.50
C ALA A 454 -15.30 14.64 48.47
N TRP A 455 -15.83 15.38 49.45
CA TRP A 455 -17.26 15.71 49.52
C TRP A 455 -17.72 16.56 48.33
N LEU A 456 -16.91 17.54 47.93
CA LEU A 456 -17.18 18.37 46.77
C LEU A 456 -17.07 17.55 45.47
N HIS A 457 -16.09 16.66 45.36
CA HIS A 457 -15.95 15.78 44.21
C HIS A 457 -17.14 14.84 44.07
N ASP A 458 -17.63 14.26 45.17
CA ASP A 458 -18.84 13.42 45.19
C ASP A 458 -20.07 14.21 44.74
N TYR A 459 -20.24 15.44 45.24
CA TYR A 459 -21.29 16.34 44.79
C TYR A 459 -21.21 16.62 43.29
N MET A 460 -20.05 17.07 42.80
CA MET A 460 -19.86 17.40 41.39
C MET A 460 -20.05 16.17 40.49
N GLY A 461 -19.53 15.02 40.93
CA GLY A 461 -19.66 13.73 40.25
C GLY A 461 -21.09 13.23 40.15
N ALA A 462 -21.96 13.59 41.10
CA ALA A 462 -23.38 13.27 41.05
C ALA A 462 -24.20 14.28 40.21
N MET A 463 -23.87 15.57 40.24
CA MET A 463 -24.63 16.61 39.54
C MET A 463 -24.31 16.71 38.05
N VAL A 464 -23.05 16.55 37.66
CA VAL A 464 -22.61 16.69 36.26
C VAL A 464 -23.31 15.70 35.31
N PRO A 465 -23.43 14.39 35.63
CA PRO A 465 -24.16 13.46 34.78
C PRO A 465 -25.62 13.84 34.59
N VAL A 466 -26.30 14.32 35.64
CA VAL A 466 -27.71 14.75 35.55
C VAL A 466 -27.88 15.89 34.56
N ILE A 467 -26.97 16.87 34.60
CA ILE A 467 -26.98 18.00 33.67
C ILE A 467 -26.76 17.50 32.23
N GLN A 468 -25.81 16.59 32.03
CA GLN A 468 -25.49 16.03 30.71
C GLN A 468 -26.62 15.18 30.14
N ASP A 469 -27.30 14.37 30.96
CA ASP A 469 -28.42 13.52 30.57
C ASP A 469 -29.62 14.33 30.07
N HIS A 470 -29.77 15.56 30.56
CA HIS A 470 -30.79 16.52 30.10
C HIS A 470 -30.31 17.40 28.94
N GLY A 471 -29.13 17.12 28.37
CA GLY A 471 -28.58 17.86 27.23
C GLY A 471 -27.91 19.19 27.60
N GLY A 472 -27.56 19.38 28.88
CA GLY A 472 -26.79 20.52 29.36
C GLY A 472 -25.29 20.29 29.23
N LEU A 473 -24.55 21.37 28.99
CA LEU A 473 -23.09 21.37 28.95
C LEU A 473 -22.56 22.06 30.23
N PRO A 474 -21.90 21.33 31.15
CA PRO A 474 -21.12 21.93 32.23
C PRO A 474 -19.95 22.70 31.62
N LEU A 475 -20.04 24.03 31.66
CA LEU A 475 -19.08 24.92 31.00
C LEU A 475 -17.83 25.10 31.85
N ARG A 476 -18.01 25.37 33.15
CA ARG A 476 -16.94 25.56 34.12
C ARG A 476 -17.41 25.37 35.55
N PHE A 477 -16.46 25.03 36.42
CA PHE A 477 -16.61 25.04 37.87
C PHE A 477 -16.03 26.35 38.43
N VAL A 478 -16.71 26.96 39.39
CA VAL A 478 -16.23 28.17 40.09
C VAL A 478 -16.40 27.94 41.59
N GLY A 479 -15.39 27.39 42.23
CA GLY A 479 -15.50 26.92 43.61
C GLY A 479 -16.50 25.76 43.70
N ASP A 480 -17.53 25.93 44.50
CA ASP A 480 -18.67 25.01 44.68
C ASP A 480 -19.80 25.21 43.66
N ALA A 481 -19.66 26.20 42.76
CA ALA A 481 -20.66 26.47 41.74
C ALA A 481 -20.41 25.72 40.42
N ILE A 482 -21.50 25.30 39.79
CA ILE A 482 -21.54 24.71 38.44
C ILE A 482 -22.24 25.70 37.50
N LEU A 483 -21.52 26.17 36.49
CA LEU A 483 -22.09 26.92 35.38
C LEU A 483 -22.37 25.95 34.22
N SER A 484 -23.64 25.76 33.89
CA SER A 484 -24.08 24.89 32.81
C SER A 484 -24.95 25.62 31.80
N VAL A 485 -24.92 25.16 30.56
CA VAL A 485 -25.57 25.86 29.45
C VAL A 485 -26.27 24.86 28.54
N PHE A 486 -27.48 25.21 28.13
CA PHE A 486 -28.31 24.44 27.20
C PHE A 486 -28.48 25.25 25.91
N GLY A 487 -28.43 24.57 24.76
CA GLY A 487 -28.49 25.22 23.44
C GLY A 487 -27.15 25.68 22.88
N VAL A 488 -26.05 25.06 23.31
CA VAL A 488 -24.67 25.28 22.83
C VAL A 488 -24.02 23.96 22.40
N PRO A 489 -22.96 23.94 21.56
CA PRO A 489 -22.28 25.08 20.92
C PRO A 489 -22.91 25.54 19.60
N VAL A 490 -23.90 24.80 19.08
CA VAL A 490 -24.62 25.13 17.84
C VAL A 490 -25.82 26.02 18.15
N PRO A 491 -25.94 27.22 17.53
CA PRO A 491 -27.11 28.08 17.72
C PRO A 491 -28.40 27.36 17.32
N ARG A 492 -29.45 27.50 18.14
CA ARG A 492 -30.80 27.01 17.79
C ARG A 492 -31.41 27.87 16.68
N GLU A 493 -32.13 27.23 15.77
CA GLU A 493 -32.72 27.90 14.59
C GLU A 493 -34.20 28.22 14.80
N THR A 494 -34.86 27.54 15.75
CA THR A 494 -36.29 27.66 16.02
C THR A 494 -36.57 28.00 17.48
N GLU A 495 -37.67 28.71 17.75
CA GLU A 495 -38.07 29.00 19.14
C GLU A 495 -38.46 27.71 19.88
N GLU A 496 -39.00 26.69 19.20
CA GLU A 496 -39.31 25.39 19.82
C GLU A 496 -38.07 24.69 20.40
N GLU A 497 -36.91 24.81 19.74
CA GLU A 497 -35.66 24.26 20.26
C GLU A 497 -35.17 25.01 21.50
N ILE A 498 -35.33 26.34 21.51
CA ILE A 498 -34.98 27.18 22.66
C ILE A 498 -35.92 26.88 23.84
N ASP A 499 -37.21 26.69 23.58
CA ASP A 499 -38.20 26.30 24.57
C ASP A 499 -37.87 24.94 25.19
N ARG A 500 -37.47 23.97 24.35
CA ARG A 500 -37.00 22.67 24.82
C ARG A 500 -35.74 22.78 25.69
N ASP A 501 -34.77 23.60 25.30
CA ASP A 501 -33.56 23.82 26.11
C ASP A 501 -33.88 24.48 27.47
N ALA A 502 -34.84 25.41 27.49
CA ALA A 502 -35.35 26.01 28.73
C ALA A 502 -36.04 24.97 29.63
N GLY A 503 -36.91 24.13 29.06
CA GLY A 503 -37.56 23.02 29.76
C GLY A 503 -36.55 22.02 30.32
N ASN A 504 -35.58 21.61 29.50
CA ASN A 504 -34.52 20.68 29.91
C ASN A 504 -33.68 21.23 31.07
N ALA A 505 -33.38 22.53 31.08
CA ALA A 505 -32.65 23.15 32.19
C ALA A 505 -33.44 23.07 33.51
N VAL A 506 -34.76 23.27 33.46
CA VAL A 506 -35.63 23.16 34.65
C VAL A 506 -35.77 21.71 35.08
N CYS A 507 -35.96 20.77 34.15
CA CYS A 507 -35.96 19.34 34.44
C CYS A 507 -34.63 18.88 35.07
N ALA A 508 -33.50 19.34 34.53
CA ALA A 508 -32.18 19.06 35.09
C ALA A 508 -32.08 19.57 36.54
N ALA A 509 -32.51 20.80 36.81
CA ALA A 509 -32.50 21.35 38.16
C ALA A 509 -33.39 20.58 39.14
N LEU A 510 -34.57 20.12 38.70
CA LEU A 510 -35.45 19.26 39.50
C LEU A 510 -34.81 17.89 39.76
N ALA A 511 -34.24 17.26 38.73
CA ALA A 511 -33.55 15.97 38.86
C ALA A 511 -32.31 16.09 39.76
N MET A 512 -31.57 17.20 39.69
CA MET A 512 -30.46 17.52 40.60
C MET A 512 -30.95 17.57 42.06
N ALA A 513 -32.14 18.14 42.31
CA ALA A 513 -32.73 18.15 43.64
C ALA A 513 -33.02 16.73 44.17
N ASP A 514 -33.56 15.86 43.32
CA ASP A 514 -33.86 14.47 43.69
C ASP A 514 -32.58 13.64 43.93
N VAL A 515 -31.56 13.84 43.09
CA VAL A 515 -30.24 13.22 43.27
C VAL A 515 -29.58 13.71 44.55
N LEU A 516 -29.64 15.01 44.83
CA LEU A 516 -29.10 15.59 46.04
C LEU A 516 -29.79 15.06 47.30
N ALA A 517 -31.11 14.87 47.27
CA ALA A 517 -31.84 14.26 48.39
C ALA A 517 -31.30 12.87 48.72
N ARG A 518 -31.09 12.02 47.71
CA ARG A 518 -30.50 10.68 47.88
C ARG A 518 -29.03 10.75 48.33
N LEU A 519 -28.28 11.72 47.84
CA LEU A 519 -26.89 11.93 48.22
C LEU A 519 -26.78 12.34 49.70
N ASN A 520 -27.67 13.24 50.15
CA ASN A 520 -27.79 13.64 51.55
C ASN A 520 -28.17 12.46 52.47
N GLU A 521 -29.04 11.54 52.05
CA GLU A 521 -29.31 10.31 52.80
C GLU A 521 -28.07 9.40 52.91
N GLY A 522 -27.23 9.38 51.88
CA GLY A 522 -25.94 8.70 51.88
C GLY A 522 -24.96 9.34 52.86
N TRP A 523 -24.78 10.66 52.77
CA TRP A 523 -23.91 11.43 53.65
C TRP A 523 -24.35 11.37 55.11
N ALA A 524 -25.65 11.43 55.39
CA ALA A 524 -26.18 11.28 56.74
C ALA A 524 -25.80 9.94 57.38
N ARG A 525 -25.79 8.84 56.60
CA ARG A 525 -25.34 7.51 57.07
C ARG A 525 -23.83 7.45 57.34
N GLN A 526 -23.06 8.32 56.71
CA GLN A 526 -21.61 8.43 56.86
C GLN A 526 -21.21 9.48 57.91
N GLY A 527 -22.17 10.19 58.50
CA GLY A 527 -21.90 11.29 59.45
C GLY A 527 -21.45 12.60 58.79
N LEU A 528 -21.58 12.72 57.46
CA LEU A 528 -21.27 13.92 56.70
C LEU A 528 -22.46 14.89 56.69
N PRO A 529 -22.24 16.22 56.66
CA PRO A 529 -23.32 17.19 56.66
C PRO A 529 -24.09 17.19 55.33
N PRO A 530 -25.41 17.43 55.38
CA PRO A 530 -26.22 17.57 54.18
C PRO A 530 -25.90 18.89 53.45
N ALA A 531 -26.00 18.89 52.13
CA ALA A 531 -26.01 20.10 51.32
C ALA A 531 -27.42 20.50 50.91
N GLY A 532 -27.62 21.80 50.75
CA GLY A 532 -28.64 22.32 49.84
C GLY A 532 -27.99 22.84 48.56
N ILE A 533 -28.78 23.11 47.53
CA ILE A 533 -28.32 23.83 46.34
C ILE A 533 -29.26 24.98 46.01
N ARG A 534 -28.69 26.06 45.50
CA ARG A 534 -29.41 27.18 44.92
C ARG A 534 -29.17 27.16 43.42
N VAL A 535 -30.24 27.31 42.64
CA VAL A 535 -30.19 27.27 41.19
C VAL A 535 -30.86 28.50 40.62
N GLY A 536 -30.13 29.23 39.77
CA GLY A 536 -30.64 30.34 38.98
C GLY A 536 -30.64 29.96 37.50
N ILE A 537 -31.79 30.08 36.84
CA ILE A 537 -31.93 29.76 35.41
C ILE A 537 -32.42 30.99 34.65
N TYR A 538 -31.74 31.29 33.55
CA TYR A 538 -32.13 32.40 32.68
C TYR A 538 -31.86 32.10 31.21
N THR A 539 -32.82 32.43 30.35
CA THR A 539 -32.76 32.26 28.91
C THR A 539 -32.61 33.63 28.25
N GLY A 540 -31.64 33.78 27.35
CA GLY A 540 -31.49 35.05 26.64
C GLY A 540 -30.35 35.06 25.63
N PRO A 541 -30.21 36.17 24.90
CA PRO A 541 -29.16 36.33 23.91
C PRO A 541 -27.79 36.50 24.58
N MET A 542 -26.80 35.81 24.04
CA MET A 542 -25.41 35.87 24.47
C MET A 542 -24.46 35.63 23.29
N VAL A 543 -23.17 35.81 23.51
CA VAL A 543 -22.12 35.53 22.52
C VAL A 543 -21.29 34.36 23.03
N ALA A 544 -21.24 33.30 22.23
CA ALA A 544 -20.31 32.19 22.40
C ALA A 544 -19.04 32.44 21.59
N GLY A 545 -17.89 32.26 22.20
CA GLY A 545 -16.61 32.40 21.52
C GLY A 545 -15.48 31.83 22.36
N SER A 546 -14.28 31.85 21.79
CA SER A 546 -13.09 31.53 22.56
C SER A 546 -12.47 32.81 23.08
N ILE A 547 -12.29 32.88 24.40
CA ILE A 547 -11.71 34.03 25.10
C ILE A 547 -10.37 33.57 25.69
N GLY A 548 -9.30 34.31 25.43
CA GLY A 548 -7.96 33.94 25.91
C GLY A 548 -6.80 34.56 25.13
N ALA A 549 -5.58 34.24 25.55
CA ALA A 549 -4.33 34.60 24.89
C ALA A 549 -3.81 33.41 24.06
N PRO A 550 -2.90 33.62 23.07
CA PRO A 550 -2.27 32.52 22.36
C PRO A 550 -1.61 31.55 23.35
N GLY A 551 -2.12 30.31 23.44
CA GLY A 551 -1.66 29.27 24.38
C GLY A 551 -2.64 28.92 25.51
N HIS A 552 -3.60 29.80 25.82
CA HIS A 552 -4.68 29.54 26.78
C HIS A 552 -5.99 30.12 26.25
N MET A 553 -6.78 29.27 25.59
CA MET A 553 -8.05 29.63 24.96
C MET A 553 -9.16 28.77 25.58
N GLU A 554 -10.16 29.41 26.18
CA GLU A 554 -11.31 28.72 26.80
C GLU A 554 -12.58 29.04 26.01
N TYR A 555 -13.46 28.05 25.81
CA TYR A 555 -14.80 28.32 25.28
C TYR A 555 -15.62 29.02 26.37
N SER A 556 -16.10 30.23 26.06
CA SER A 556 -16.76 31.09 27.05
C SER A 556 -17.99 31.77 26.46
N LEU A 557 -18.94 32.06 27.35
CA LEU A 557 -20.17 32.77 27.02
C LEU A 557 -20.14 34.13 27.68
N THR A 558 -20.41 35.17 26.91
CA THR A 558 -20.51 36.54 27.40
C THR A 558 -21.87 37.14 27.05
N GLY A 559 -22.56 37.68 28.04
CA GLY A 559 -23.85 38.33 27.86
C GLY A 559 -24.56 38.61 29.17
N ASP A 560 -25.57 39.50 29.11
CA ASP A 560 -26.41 39.84 30.26
C ASP A 560 -27.15 38.62 30.84
N ALA A 561 -27.50 37.64 30.00
CA ALA A 561 -28.17 36.42 30.41
C ALA A 561 -27.34 35.58 31.41
N VAL A 562 -26.03 35.44 31.18
CA VAL A 562 -25.12 34.67 32.06
C VAL A 562 -25.05 35.33 33.45
N ASN A 563 -24.87 36.66 33.47
CA ASN A 563 -24.83 37.42 34.71
C ASN A 563 -26.18 37.43 35.44
N THR A 564 -27.29 37.43 34.70
CA THR A 564 -28.63 37.38 35.28
C THR A 564 -28.89 36.03 35.95
N ALA A 565 -28.51 34.91 35.32
CA ALA A 565 -28.63 33.58 35.93
C ALA A 565 -27.86 33.47 37.26
N ALA A 566 -26.61 33.93 37.30
CA ALA A 566 -25.81 33.95 38.53
C ALA A 566 -26.44 34.84 39.63
N ARG A 567 -27.08 35.95 39.26
CA ARG A 567 -27.79 36.82 40.22
C ARG A 567 -29.08 36.20 40.72
N LEU A 568 -29.79 35.43 39.89
CA LEU A 568 -30.98 34.68 40.31
C LEU A 568 -30.61 33.58 41.31
N GLU A 569 -29.50 32.89 41.10
CA GLU A 569 -28.96 31.95 42.11
C GLU A 569 -28.69 32.69 43.43
N ALA A 570 -27.96 33.81 43.39
CA ALA A 570 -27.64 34.57 44.59
C ALA A 570 -28.89 35.10 45.32
N LEU A 571 -29.92 35.49 44.57
CA LEU A 571 -31.22 35.92 45.12
C LEU A 571 -31.95 34.77 45.85
N ALA A 572 -31.72 33.51 45.47
CA ALA A 572 -32.29 32.35 46.16
C ALA A 572 -31.84 32.23 47.64
N LYS A 573 -30.83 33.01 48.07
CA LYS A 573 -30.43 33.15 49.47
C LYS A 573 -31.50 33.87 50.31
N THR A 574 -32.17 34.87 49.75
CA THR A 574 -33.05 35.80 50.50
C THR A 574 -34.54 35.57 50.24
N VAL A 575 -34.90 34.87 49.16
CA VAL A 575 -36.30 34.53 48.87
C VAL A 575 -36.76 33.41 49.81
N GLY A 576 -37.57 33.78 50.80
CA GLY A 576 -38.02 32.95 51.94
C GLY A 576 -39.12 31.95 51.60
N THR A 577 -38.90 31.08 50.63
CA THR A 577 -39.76 29.91 50.40
C THR A 577 -38.97 28.65 50.72
N ASP A 578 -38.93 28.27 52.00
CA ASP A 578 -38.56 26.90 52.36
C ASP A 578 -39.69 26.00 51.87
N VAL A 579 -39.50 25.38 50.70
CA VAL A 579 -40.38 24.28 50.26
C VAL A 579 -40.04 23.10 51.16
N PRO A 580 -40.94 22.66 52.07
CA PRO A 580 -40.62 21.61 53.01
C PRO A 580 -40.20 20.33 52.27
N GLY A 581 -39.05 19.76 52.65
CA GLY A 581 -38.58 18.49 52.10
C GLY A 581 -37.79 18.56 50.78
N ARG A 582 -37.45 19.75 50.25
CA ARG A 582 -36.59 19.87 49.07
C ARG A 582 -35.27 20.58 49.39
N PRO A 583 -34.10 19.94 49.17
CA PRO A 583 -32.80 20.56 49.42
C PRO A 583 -32.39 21.56 48.32
N CYS A 584 -33.29 21.92 47.40
CA CYS A 584 -32.98 22.74 46.22
C CYS A 584 -33.95 23.91 46.08
N ARG A 585 -33.41 25.11 45.85
CA ARG A 585 -34.19 26.32 45.51
C ARG A 585 -33.91 26.69 44.05
N ILE A 586 -34.95 26.68 43.22
CA ILE A 586 -34.83 26.91 41.77
C ILE A 586 -35.56 28.19 41.40
N LEU A 587 -34.82 29.21 40.99
CA LEU A 587 -35.35 30.48 40.51
C LEU A 587 -35.18 30.58 39.00
N VAL A 588 -36.24 30.98 38.32
CA VAL A 588 -36.24 31.24 36.87
C VAL A 588 -36.63 32.69 36.61
N GLY A 589 -36.01 33.34 35.63
CA GLY A 589 -36.46 34.65 35.16
C GLY A 589 -37.63 34.55 34.18
N ASP A 590 -38.38 35.64 34.00
CA ASP A 590 -39.53 35.70 33.07
C ASP A 590 -39.26 35.11 31.68
N PRO A 591 -38.11 35.42 31.01
CA PRO A 591 -37.88 34.88 29.67
C PRO A 591 -37.74 33.36 29.62
N THR A 592 -37.33 32.73 30.72
CA THR A 592 -37.32 31.27 30.85
C THR A 592 -38.71 30.79 31.17
N TRP A 593 -39.39 31.41 32.14
CA TRP A 593 -40.74 31.03 32.57
C TRP A 593 -41.77 31.02 31.44
N GLU A 594 -41.80 32.08 30.62
CA GLU A 594 -42.69 32.21 29.47
C GLU A 594 -42.53 31.05 28.47
N ARG A 595 -41.31 30.54 28.32
CA ARG A 595 -40.96 29.43 27.41
C ARG A 595 -41.37 28.06 27.91
N LEU A 596 -41.66 27.92 29.22
CA LEU A 596 -42.09 26.65 29.81
C LEU A 596 -43.56 26.32 29.51
N ARG A 597 -44.34 27.27 28.96
CA ARG A 597 -45.72 27.08 28.45
C ARG A 597 -46.66 26.31 29.40
N GLY A 598 -46.50 26.49 30.72
CA GLY A 598 -47.34 25.88 31.74
C GLY A 598 -46.97 24.45 32.15
N ALA A 599 -45.81 23.92 31.73
CA ALA A 599 -45.36 22.57 32.09
C ALA A 599 -44.99 22.40 33.58
N PHE A 600 -44.75 23.50 34.30
CA PHE A 600 -44.32 23.49 35.69
C PHE A 600 -45.21 24.38 36.55
N ARG A 601 -45.23 24.10 37.86
CA ARG A 601 -45.84 24.99 38.86
C ARG A 601 -44.80 25.94 39.43
N SER A 602 -45.18 27.19 39.60
CA SER A 602 -44.31 28.22 40.17
C SER A 602 -45.03 29.07 41.21
N SER A 603 -44.26 29.67 42.11
CA SER A 603 -44.68 30.82 42.91
C SER A 603 -44.02 32.09 42.38
N ALA A 604 -44.80 33.15 42.14
CA ALA A 604 -44.27 34.42 41.69
C ALA A 604 -43.60 35.15 42.86
N VAL A 605 -42.32 35.49 42.71
CA VAL A 605 -41.59 36.35 43.66
C VAL A 605 -41.87 37.83 43.37
N GLY A 606 -42.23 38.15 42.13
CA GLY A 606 -42.49 39.50 41.63
C GLY A 606 -41.29 40.13 40.93
N GLU A 607 -41.40 41.43 40.65
CA GLU A 607 -40.34 42.20 40.00
C GLU A 607 -39.26 42.63 40.99
N VAL A 608 -38.07 42.00 40.90
CA VAL A 608 -36.95 42.26 41.82
C VAL A 608 -35.89 43.14 41.15
N PRO A 609 -35.41 44.21 41.81
CA PRO A 609 -34.25 44.95 41.32
C PRO A 609 -32.98 44.11 41.49
N LEU A 610 -32.36 43.72 40.37
CA LEU A 610 -31.04 43.08 40.39
C LEU A 610 -29.95 44.13 40.28
N LYS A 611 -28.93 44.06 41.13
CA LYS A 611 -27.82 45.03 41.19
C LYS A 611 -27.19 45.24 39.80
N GLY A 612 -27.21 46.48 39.32
CA GLY A 612 -26.66 46.86 38.01
C GLY A 612 -27.58 46.60 36.81
N LYS A 613 -28.90 46.47 37.02
CA LYS A 613 -29.92 46.56 35.98
C LYS A 613 -30.83 47.77 36.23
N ASP A 614 -31.13 48.52 35.17
CA ASP A 614 -32.09 49.63 35.20
C ASP A 614 -33.55 49.16 35.21
N ARG A 615 -33.81 47.94 34.71
CA ARG A 615 -35.14 47.31 34.69
C ARG A 615 -35.21 46.19 35.72
N LYS A 616 -36.31 46.14 36.47
CA LYS A 616 -36.62 45.01 37.33
C LYS A 616 -36.81 43.75 36.49
N VAL A 617 -36.44 42.60 37.04
CA VAL A 617 -36.59 41.29 36.40
C VAL A 617 -37.67 40.55 37.18
N GLY A 618 -38.70 40.04 36.51
CA GLY A 618 -39.65 39.15 37.17
C GLY A 618 -39.02 37.78 37.41
N VAL A 619 -39.29 37.26 38.60
CA VAL A 619 -38.68 36.04 39.10
C VAL A 619 -39.76 35.09 39.60
N HIS A 620 -39.60 33.82 39.23
CA HIS A 620 -40.49 32.74 39.61
C HIS A 620 -39.70 31.64 40.32
N VAL A 621 -40.21 31.13 41.44
CA VAL A 621 -39.68 29.94 42.11
C VAL A 621 -40.38 28.72 41.55
N ILE A 622 -39.63 27.73 41.07
CA ILE A 622 -40.20 26.48 40.56
C ILE A 622 -40.50 25.53 41.72
N LEU A 623 -41.76 25.08 41.81
CA LEU A 623 -42.26 24.18 42.84
C LEU A 623 -42.26 22.71 42.40
N GLY A 624 -42.22 22.45 41.08
CA GLY A 624 -42.18 21.10 40.50
C GLY A 624 -43.00 21.01 39.21
N GLU A 625 -43.12 19.80 38.66
CA GLU A 625 -43.90 19.55 37.44
C GLU A 625 -45.41 19.75 37.67
N ALA A 626 -46.13 20.09 36.60
CA ALA A 626 -47.59 20.22 36.61
C ALA A 626 -48.23 18.83 36.83
N GLY A 627 -48.69 18.55 38.06
CA GLY A 627 -49.42 17.32 38.41
C GLY A 627 -48.93 16.54 39.63
N ALA A 628 -47.80 16.90 40.25
CA ALA A 628 -47.33 16.22 41.47
C ALA A 628 -48.08 16.69 42.75
N GLU A 629 -48.49 15.82 43.67
CA GLU A 629 -49.02 16.28 44.97
C GLU A 629 -47.89 16.86 45.86
N VAL A 630 -48.09 18.05 46.43
CA VAL A 630 -47.21 18.62 47.47
C VAL A 630 -48.12 19.22 48.56
N PRO A 631 -47.84 19.02 49.87
CA PRO A 631 -48.68 19.55 50.96
C PRO A 631 -48.67 21.08 51.01
N ASP A 632 -49.81 21.68 51.36
CA ASP A 632 -50.01 23.13 51.47
C ASP A 632 -48.89 23.81 52.29
N ALA A 633 -48.15 24.72 51.66
CA ALA A 633 -47.24 25.62 52.34
C ALA A 633 -47.93 26.98 52.52
N GLU A 634 -48.16 27.38 53.77
CA GLU A 634 -48.64 28.72 54.13
C GLU A 634 -47.61 29.79 53.73
N VAL A 635 -48.10 30.83 53.06
CA VAL A 635 -47.33 32.00 52.62
C VAL A 635 -47.28 33.04 53.77
N PRO A 636 -46.10 33.49 54.24
CA PRO A 636 -46.01 34.71 55.02
C PRO A 636 -45.96 35.94 54.10
N ASP A 637 -46.64 36.99 54.57
CA ASP A 637 -46.78 38.32 53.98
C ASP A 637 -45.46 38.96 53.52
N SER A 638 -45.53 39.71 52.43
CA SER A 638 -44.44 40.46 51.81
C SER A 638 -43.96 41.60 52.73
N GLY A 639 -42.96 41.31 53.57
CA GLY A 639 -42.15 42.32 54.24
C GLY A 639 -41.07 42.86 53.30
N GLU A 640 -41.01 44.18 53.14
CA GLU A 640 -39.90 44.87 52.46
C GLU A 640 -38.54 44.41 53.02
N PRO A 641 -37.54 44.08 52.18
CA PRO A 641 -36.22 43.73 52.67
C PRO A 641 -35.49 44.97 53.21
N ASP A 642 -34.94 44.80 54.41
CA ASP A 642 -34.17 45.78 55.17
C ASP A 642 -33.01 46.39 54.35
N ALA A 643 -32.90 47.72 54.38
CA ALA A 643 -32.06 48.51 53.47
C ALA A 643 -30.55 48.42 53.74
N ASP A 644 -30.13 47.75 54.82
CA ASP A 644 -28.72 47.70 55.26
C ASP A 644 -27.95 46.44 54.81
N VAL A 645 -28.55 45.52 54.05
CA VAL A 645 -27.89 44.27 53.61
C VAL A 645 -27.22 44.40 52.21
N LEU A 646 -27.22 45.59 51.60
CA LEU A 646 -26.71 45.83 50.23
C LEU A 646 -25.18 45.97 50.08
N ARG A 647 -24.39 45.54 51.07
CA ARG A 647 -22.91 45.62 51.03
C ARG A 647 -22.23 44.28 51.27
N LEU A 648 -22.33 43.37 50.30
CA LEU A 648 -21.35 42.29 50.13
C LEU A 648 -20.91 42.23 48.66
N THR A 649 -19.60 42.29 48.45
CA THR A 649 -18.91 42.29 47.16
C THR A 649 -18.70 40.86 46.67
N ALA A 650 -19.12 40.58 45.43
CA ALA A 650 -18.54 39.47 44.66
C ALA A 650 -17.04 39.78 44.40
N PRO A 651 -16.18 38.76 44.25
CA PRO A 651 -14.78 38.99 43.90
C PRO A 651 -14.69 39.76 42.57
N PRO A 652 -13.74 40.70 42.43
CA PRO A 652 -13.58 41.46 41.19
C PRO A 652 -13.16 40.54 40.05
N ALA A 653 -13.63 40.85 38.84
CA ALA A 653 -13.02 40.30 37.63
C ALA A 653 -11.51 40.59 37.62
N PRO A 654 -10.66 39.69 37.10
CA PRO A 654 -9.22 39.93 37.05
C PRO A 654 -8.94 41.24 36.28
N ALA A 655 -8.04 42.05 36.84
CA ALA A 655 -7.63 43.32 36.25
C ALA A 655 -7.02 43.10 34.85
N PRO A 656 -7.23 44.02 33.89
CA PRO A 656 -6.50 43.98 32.63
C PRO A 656 -5.00 44.09 32.91
N LEU A 657 -4.21 43.20 32.31
CA LEU A 657 -2.76 43.26 32.31
C LEU A 657 -2.32 44.63 31.79
N THR A 658 -1.76 45.43 32.67
CA THR A 658 -1.13 46.71 32.34
C THR A 658 0.07 46.45 31.44
N SER A 659 0.06 47.02 30.24
CA SER A 659 1.24 47.15 29.39
C SER A 659 2.27 48.03 30.11
N GLY A 660 3.36 47.43 30.59
CA GLY A 660 4.61 48.13 30.93
C GLY A 660 5.32 48.66 29.66
N PRO A 661 6.23 49.63 29.80
CA PRO A 661 6.38 50.71 28.84
C PRO A 661 7.06 50.32 27.54
N SER A 662 6.63 51.02 26.49
CA SER A 662 7.32 51.17 25.22
C SER A 662 8.74 51.71 25.42
N SER A 663 9.74 50.86 25.17
CA SER A 663 11.08 51.32 24.83
C SER A 663 11.12 51.68 23.35
N THR A 664 10.78 52.92 23.04
CA THR A 664 11.35 53.61 21.87
C THR A 664 12.76 54.04 22.26
N ASP A 665 13.78 53.44 21.65
CA ASP A 665 15.04 54.14 21.32
C ASP A 665 15.95 53.26 20.46
N GLY A 666 16.44 53.83 19.35
CA GLY A 666 17.69 53.41 18.74
C GLY A 666 17.65 52.53 17.49
N ALA A 667 17.00 52.97 16.40
CA ALA A 667 17.41 52.57 15.06
C ALA A 667 18.35 53.64 14.48
N GLY A 668 19.66 53.36 14.48
CA GLY A 668 20.69 54.09 13.74
C GLY A 668 21.50 53.10 12.88
N PRO A 669 21.88 53.46 11.64
CA PRO A 669 22.25 52.50 10.61
C PRO A 669 23.74 52.13 10.70
N ILE A 670 24.08 50.86 10.41
CA ILE A 670 25.47 50.47 10.14
C ILE A 670 25.60 50.13 8.65
N THR A 671 26.13 51.12 7.93
CA THR A 671 26.79 50.97 6.64
C THR A 671 28.25 50.52 6.84
N ASP A 672 28.64 49.53 6.06
CA ASP A 672 29.93 49.35 5.35
C ASP A 672 31.22 49.98 5.94
N SER A 673 32.23 49.14 6.22
CA SER A 673 33.54 49.13 5.53
C SER A 673 34.77 48.74 6.39
N ARG A 674 35.63 47.91 5.75
CA ARG A 674 37.11 47.88 5.80
C ARG A 674 37.90 47.38 7.04
N LYS A 675 38.67 46.31 6.76
CA LYS A 675 40.16 46.21 6.83
C LYS A 675 40.90 46.93 7.98
N LYS A 676 41.57 46.16 8.86
CA LYS A 676 43.05 46.07 9.07
C LYS A 676 43.42 45.52 10.47
N GLY A 677 44.53 44.77 10.51
CA GLY A 677 45.40 44.51 11.68
C GLY A 677 45.04 43.23 12.46
N ALA A 678 45.74 42.09 12.34
CA ALA A 678 47.13 41.77 12.64
C ALA A 678 47.50 41.89 14.14
N THR A 679 47.98 40.75 14.67
CA THR A 679 48.96 40.47 15.74
C THR A 679 48.43 39.82 17.01
N GLY A 680 49.03 38.67 17.35
CA GLY A 680 48.86 37.91 18.59
C GLY A 680 48.93 36.43 18.34
#